data_AF-A0AAY4CAF3-F1
#
_entry.id   AF-A0AAY4CAF3-F1
#
_cell.length_a   1.000
_cell.length_b   1.000
_cell.length_c   1.000
_cell.angle_alpha   90.00
_cell.angle_beta   90.00
_cell.angle_gamma   90.00
#
_symmetry.space_group_name_H-M   'P 1'
#
loop_
_entity.id
_entity.type
_entity.pdbx_description
1 polymer ?
#
loop_
_entity_poly.entity_id
_entity_poly.type
_entity_poly.pdbx_seq_one_letter_code
_entity_poly.pdbx_strand_id
1 'polypeptide(L)'
;MAKKGRTKGEKPEALISALQAANEDLRSKLTDIQIELHQEKCKVTKLERDKVQEGKRIREQEQHRHTAALTEQRAKWHEEKMKELQALRENLVRQHEQELARHAKIKDGEIQRLKTALSALRDGSGEKVRTALTLEAKEEARRFFDSERVRLLQEIAELKATKKQTDEALSNVIQADKMKAGDLRTEHQMHQEQISKIKWDCERDIRRLVDEIKAKDRTIFALEKELETATGFVQKLQLQKDALDEQLFLVKEAECNLGSPKREIPGRAGDGAENCGSPDMRRNQRRMAELNSTIRKLEDRNTLLVDERNELLKRVRETEKQCKPLLDKNKLLNKRNDELTQSLQRMEDKLKSLAKENLEMVGVVRGQNSLNDLDQAQDDQEIEFLKLQVLEQQTMIDELTRVSPDREKLLRKKRHKRSSRPIKRHIVVDTVYGYDEESMDSETSSVASFRMDRTPATPDEDLDDNLAAEEAELRFRQLTREYQALQRAYALLQEQKGGMHDAEMEAKDSKWVEEKQLFLRRNQELLEKKLDSDNGRLQQELQDSKDQNELLEFRILELEERERRSPPFNLKLHPFSEGVSALQIYCMKEGVKDVCIPDLIKLLDILGDNGNLRNEEQVAIIQASTVLSLAEKVCDCSGIQINIYAMFCKQKGYLEEELDYRKQALDQAYMKIQELEATLYNALQQDKVIKYGDTLSDMQKDELQTAVEKLRRQMLRKSREYDCQVLQERMELLHQAHQRIRDLEDKTDIQRRQIKDLEEKFLFLFLFFSLAFILWP
;
A
#
# COMPACT_ATOMS: atom_id res chain seq x y z
N MET A 1 36.60 30.72 117.89
CA MET A 1 35.17 30.52 118.21
C MET A 1 34.39 30.34 116.91
N ALA A 2 33.28 29.58 116.99
CA ALA A 2 32.37 29.11 115.92
C ALA A 2 31.99 30.17 114.85
N LYS A 3 31.64 29.84 113.60
CA LYS A 3 30.65 28.85 113.17
C LYS A 3 30.89 28.30 111.75
N LYS A 4 30.66 26.99 111.67
CA LYS A 4 30.28 26.17 110.51
C LYS A 4 29.11 26.81 109.75
N GLY A 5 29.21 26.93 108.44
CA GLY A 5 28.09 27.24 107.54
C GLY A 5 28.28 26.49 106.23
N ARG A 6 27.54 25.40 106.07
CA ARG A 6 27.54 24.49 104.92
C ARG A 6 26.27 24.79 104.11
N THR A 7 26.39 25.25 102.88
CA THR A 7 25.35 25.27 101.83
C THR A 7 26.09 24.90 100.53
N LYS A 8 26.15 23.63 100.06
CA LYS A 8 25.10 22.80 99.46
C LYS A 8 23.93 23.62 98.89
N GLY A 9 23.77 23.67 97.56
CA GLY A 9 22.45 23.94 96.99
C GLY A 9 22.30 24.32 95.52
N GLU A 10 23.03 25.31 94.98
CA GLU A 10 22.42 26.10 93.88
C GLU A 10 22.85 25.78 92.43
N LYS A 11 23.73 24.80 92.19
CA LYS A 11 24.20 24.49 90.81
C LYS A 11 23.31 23.57 89.94
N PRO A 12 22.47 22.65 90.45
CA PRO A 12 21.69 21.77 89.58
C PRO A 12 20.42 22.42 89.02
N GLU A 13 19.73 23.28 89.76
CA GLU A 13 18.45 23.88 89.30
C GLU A 13 18.64 24.89 88.17
N ALA A 14 19.67 25.74 88.22
CA ALA A 14 19.97 26.68 87.13
C ALA A 14 20.34 25.96 85.82
N LEU A 15 21.05 24.82 85.91
CA LEU A 15 21.38 23.99 84.75
C LEU A 15 20.15 23.28 84.19
N ILE A 16 19.27 22.77 85.05
CA ILE A 16 18.00 22.15 84.63
C ILE A 16 17.11 23.18 83.94
N SER A 17 16.98 24.39 84.48
CA SER A 17 16.22 25.48 83.84
C SER A 17 16.82 25.91 82.50
N ALA A 18 18.15 25.97 82.38
CA ALA A 18 18.81 26.27 81.10
C ALA A 18 18.59 25.17 80.06
N LEU A 19 18.63 23.89 80.47
CA LEU A 19 18.34 22.75 79.60
C LEU A 19 16.86 22.69 79.19
N GLN A 20 15.94 23.05 80.10
CA GLN A 20 14.52 23.16 79.78
C GLN A 20 14.26 24.30 78.79
N ALA A 21 14.85 25.47 78.98
CA ALA A 21 14.77 26.58 78.04
C ALA A 21 15.36 26.23 76.67
N ALA A 22 16.51 25.54 76.62
CA ALA A 22 17.10 25.06 75.37
C ALA A 22 16.22 24.00 74.68
N ASN A 23 15.57 23.12 75.44
CA ASN A 23 14.61 22.15 74.89
C ASN A 23 13.35 22.84 74.34
N GLU A 24 12.83 23.85 75.02
CA GLU A 24 11.68 24.63 74.57
C GLU A 24 12.02 25.41 73.29
N ASP A 25 13.21 26.01 73.21
CA ASP A 25 13.73 26.68 72.01
C ASP A 25 13.94 25.70 70.83
N LEU A 26 14.46 24.50 71.09
CA LEU A 26 14.57 23.44 70.08
C LEU A 26 13.20 22.94 69.61
N ARG A 27 12.21 22.84 70.50
CA ARG A 27 10.82 22.50 70.14
C ARG A 27 10.16 23.59 69.30
N SER A 28 10.37 24.87 69.64
CA SER A 28 9.90 26.01 68.84
C SER A 28 10.52 25.97 67.43
N LYS A 29 11.85 25.83 67.34
CA LYS A 29 12.56 25.73 66.06
C LYS A 29 12.11 24.54 65.22
N LEU A 30 11.87 23.38 65.84
CA LEU A 30 11.34 22.22 65.14
C LEU A 30 9.94 22.50 64.56
N THR A 31 9.10 23.22 65.31
CA THR A 31 7.76 23.61 64.85
C THR A 31 7.82 24.59 63.69
N ASP A 32 8.71 25.60 63.76
CA ASP A 32 8.93 26.56 62.68
C ASP A 32 9.43 25.87 61.41
N ILE A 33 10.40 24.96 61.53
CA ILE A 33 10.91 24.14 60.41
C ILE A 33 9.80 23.26 59.82
N GLN A 34 8.92 22.70 60.65
CA GLN A 34 7.78 21.90 60.16
C GLN A 34 6.76 22.76 59.39
N ILE A 35 6.50 23.99 59.84
CA ILE A 35 5.62 24.94 59.14
C ILE A 35 6.25 25.36 57.80
N GLU A 36 7.53 25.72 57.78
CA GLU A 36 8.25 26.07 56.55
C GLU A 36 8.26 24.92 55.55
N LEU A 37 8.54 23.69 56.00
CA LEU A 37 8.49 22.50 55.16
C LEU A 37 7.08 22.28 54.58
N HIS A 38 6.04 22.50 55.36
CA HIS A 38 4.65 22.39 54.88
C HIS A 38 4.32 23.48 53.84
N GLN A 39 4.75 24.72 54.07
CA GLN A 39 4.59 25.82 53.11
C GLN A 39 5.34 25.55 51.80
N GLU A 40 6.58 25.06 51.87
CA GLU A 40 7.35 24.69 50.68
C GLU A 40 6.72 23.53 49.92
N LYS A 41 6.19 22.50 50.61
CA LYS A 41 5.41 21.43 49.97
C LYS A 41 4.19 21.97 49.21
N CYS A 42 3.47 22.93 49.80
CA CYS A 42 2.33 23.59 49.14
C CYS A 42 2.75 24.40 47.91
N LYS A 43 3.88 25.12 47.97
CA LYS A 43 4.44 25.85 46.82
C LYS A 43 4.87 24.91 45.70
N VAL A 44 5.57 23.82 46.03
CA VAL A 44 5.98 22.79 45.05
C VAL A 44 4.75 22.19 44.37
N THR A 45 3.72 21.81 45.15
CA THR A 45 2.47 21.26 44.60
C THR A 45 1.77 22.24 43.65
N LYS A 46 1.80 23.55 43.96
CA LYS A 46 1.24 24.60 43.08
C LYS A 46 2.06 24.72 41.78
N LEU A 47 3.39 24.76 41.88
CA LEU A 47 4.28 24.83 40.72
C LEU A 47 4.16 23.59 39.82
N GLU A 48 3.96 22.40 40.40
CA GLU A 48 3.69 21.17 39.64
C GLU A 48 2.40 21.28 38.83
N ARG A 49 1.31 21.78 39.43
CA ARG A 49 0.05 22.02 38.72
C ARG A 49 0.20 23.06 37.62
N ASP A 50 0.90 24.16 37.88
CA ASP A 50 1.13 25.22 36.91
C ASP A 50 2.00 24.72 35.74
N LYS A 51 3.01 23.89 36.01
CA LYS A 51 3.85 23.26 34.98
C LYS A 51 3.06 22.26 34.12
N VAL A 52 2.15 21.50 34.73
CA VAL A 52 1.25 20.58 34.00
C VAL A 52 0.26 21.36 33.13
N GLN A 53 -0.27 22.48 33.62
CA GLN A 53 -1.15 23.39 32.86
C GLN A 53 -0.41 24.02 31.68
N GLU A 54 0.81 24.52 31.88
CA GLU A 54 1.62 25.09 30.79
C GLU A 54 1.99 24.04 29.75
N GLY A 55 2.32 22.81 30.17
CA GLY A 55 2.54 21.69 29.25
C GLY A 55 1.29 21.28 28.45
N LYS A 56 0.07 21.52 28.97
CA LYS A 56 -1.17 21.35 28.17
C LYS A 56 -1.33 22.50 27.17
N ARG A 57 -1.12 23.74 27.59
CA ARG A 57 -1.25 24.93 26.74
C ARG A 57 -0.28 24.92 25.57
N ILE A 58 0.97 24.49 25.78
CA ILE A 58 1.97 24.33 24.71
C ILE A 58 1.51 23.29 23.69
N ARG A 59 1.04 22.12 24.14
CA ARG A 59 0.52 21.06 23.25
C ARG A 59 -0.69 21.51 22.45
N GLU A 60 -1.62 22.23 23.06
CA GLU A 60 -2.78 22.80 22.37
C GLU A 60 -2.34 23.84 21.32
N GLN A 61 -1.40 24.72 21.66
CA GLN A 61 -0.85 25.70 20.72
C GLN A 61 -0.13 25.04 19.54
N GLU A 62 0.64 23.98 19.79
CA GLU A 62 1.29 23.18 18.74
C GLU A 62 0.25 22.50 17.83
N GLN A 63 -0.81 21.90 18.40
CA GLN A 63 -1.91 21.33 17.62
C GLN A 63 -2.62 22.39 16.75
N HIS A 64 -2.84 23.59 17.27
CA HIS A 64 -3.41 24.69 16.49
C HIS A 64 -2.48 25.12 15.34
N ARG A 65 -1.18 25.18 15.57
CA ARG A 65 -0.18 25.47 14.51
C ARG A 65 -0.17 24.39 13.43
N HIS A 66 -0.20 23.11 13.81
CA HIS A 66 -0.26 22.01 12.85
C HIS A 66 -1.55 22.03 12.03
N THR A 67 -2.68 22.32 12.68
CA THR A 67 -3.98 22.43 12.01
C THR A 67 -3.99 23.59 11.02
N ALA A 68 -3.50 24.77 11.42
CA ALA A 68 -3.39 25.94 10.55
C ALA A 68 -2.49 25.68 9.33
N ALA A 69 -1.32 25.05 9.54
CA ALA A 69 -0.41 24.68 8.46
C ALA A 69 -1.06 23.69 7.47
N LEU A 70 -1.78 22.68 7.97
CA LEU A 70 -2.53 21.74 7.13
C LEU A 70 -3.61 22.43 6.31
N THR A 71 -4.36 23.37 6.91
CA THR A 71 -5.37 24.14 6.17
C THR A 71 -4.76 25.06 5.11
N GLU A 72 -3.62 25.68 5.40
CA GLU A 72 -2.90 26.53 4.43
C GLU A 72 -2.36 25.70 3.27
N GLN A 73 -1.78 24.52 3.53
CA GLN A 73 -1.30 23.62 2.47
C GLN A 73 -2.45 23.09 1.60
N ARG A 74 -3.59 22.75 2.21
CA ARG A 74 -4.80 22.35 1.46
C ARG A 74 -5.30 23.49 0.56
N ALA A 75 -5.30 24.73 1.05
CA ALA A 75 -5.69 25.89 0.27
C ALA A 75 -4.73 26.13 -0.90
N LYS A 76 -3.41 26.02 -0.67
CA LYS A 76 -2.39 26.14 -1.72
C LYS A 76 -2.54 25.08 -2.80
N TRP A 77 -2.70 23.80 -2.43
CA TRP A 77 -2.91 22.74 -3.42
C TRP A 77 -4.22 22.90 -4.19
N HIS A 78 -5.28 23.39 -3.55
CA HIS A 78 -6.51 23.70 -4.24
C HIS A 78 -6.33 24.87 -5.22
N GLU A 79 -5.61 25.92 -4.83
CA GLU A 79 -5.29 27.06 -5.71
C GLU A 79 -4.41 26.64 -6.89
N GLU A 80 -3.37 25.84 -6.66
CA GLU A 80 -2.50 25.27 -7.70
C GLU A 80 -3.30 24.38 -8.66
N LYS A 81 -4.13 23.47 -8.14
CA LYS A 81 -5.03 22.64 -8.96
C LYS A 81 -5.97 23.49 -9.82
N MET A 82 -6.53 24.56 -9.25
CA MET A 82 -7.40 25.47 -10.00
C MET A 82 -6.64 26.24 -11.08
N LYS A 83 -5.40 26.68 -10.80
CA LYS A 83 -4.52 27.32 -11.80
C LYS A 83 -4.16 26.37 -12.94
N GLU A 84 -3.82 25.11 -12.64
CA GLU A 84 -3.53 24.09 -13.64
C GLU A 84 -4.76 23.76 -14.49
N LEU A 85 -5.93 23.61 -13.88
CA LEU A 85 -7.19 23.40 -14.59
C LEU A 85 -7.55 24.60 -15.49
N GLN A 86 -7.32 25.81 -15.02
CA GLN A 86 -7.53 27.03 -15.80
C GLN A 86 -6.56 27.10 -17.00
N ALA A 87 -5.27 26.82 -16.78
CA ALA A 87 -4.28 26.77 -17.84
C ALA A 87 -4.59 25.68 -18.88
N LEU A 88 -5.08 24.52 -18.44
CA LEU A 88 -5.52 23.44 -19.32
C LEU A 88 -6.74 23.87 -20.16
N ARG A 89 -7.73 24.52 -19.54
CA ARG A 89 -8.90 25.08 -20.24
C ARG A 89 -8.49 26.11 -21.28
N GLU A 90 -7.61 27.05 -20.94
CA GLU A 90 -7.10 28.06 -21.86
C GLU A 90 -6.34 27.43 -23.03
N ASN A 91 -5.52 26.41 -22.77
CA ASN A 91 -4.83 25.66 -23.82
C ASN A 91 -5.79 24.93 -24.77
N LEU A 92 -6.83 24.29 -24.23
CA LEU A 92 -7.88 23.63 -25.02
C LEU A 92 -8.68 24.62 -25.86
N VAL A 93 -9.06 25.76 -25.29
CA VAL A 93 -9.75 26.85 -26.03
C VAL A 93 -8.85 27.36 -27.15
N ARG A 94 -7.58 27.66 -26.86
CA ARG A 94 -6.62 28.12 -27.87
C ARG A 94 -6.40 27.08 -28.97
N GLN A 95 -6.35 25.80 -28.63
CA GLN A 95 -6.29 24.70 -29.62
C GLN A 95 -7.55 24.67 -30.48
N HIS A 96 -8.72 24.76 -29.87
CA HIS A 96 -10.00 24.78 -30.59
C HIS A 96 -10.10 25.99 -31.54
N GLU A 97 -9.74 27.18 -31.10
CA GLU A 97 -9.68 28.38 -31.94
C GLU A 97 -8.68 28.23 -33.09
N GLN A 98 -7.52 27.61 -32.82
CA GLN A 98 -6.52 27.33 -33.84
C GLN A 98 -7.04 26.34 -34.90
N GLU A 99 -7.77 25.29 -34.48
CA GLU A 99 -8.42 24.35 -35.40
C GLU A 99 -9.55 25.00 -36.19
N LEU A 100 -10.38 25.84 -35.55
CA LEU A 100 -11.41 26.62 -36.25
C LEU A 100 -10.80 27.55 -37.30
N ALA A 101 -9.71 28.24 -36.98
CA ALA A 101 -8.99 29.11 -37.92
C ALA A 101 -8.36 28.31 -39.08
N ARG A 102 -7.81 27.12 -38.81
CA ARG A 102 -7.32 26.21 -39.86
C ARG A 102 -8.46 25.75 -40.76
N HIS A 103 -9.57 25.31 -40.19
CA HIS A 103 -10.75 24.91 -40.95
C HIS A 103 -11.35 26.05 -41.77
N ALA A 104 -11.41 27.25 -41.23
CA ALA A 104 -11.87 28.44 -41.96
C ALA A 104 -10.96 28.72 -43.17
N LYS A 105 -9.63 28.69 -43.00
CA LYS A 105 -8.69 28.86 -44.12
C LYS A 105 -8.84 27.80 -45.20
N ILE A 106 -9.04 26.53 -44.81
CA ILE A 106 -9.27 25.43 -45.77
C ILE A 106 -10.57 25.68 -46.53
N LYS A 107 -11.66 26.02 -45.83
CA LYS A 107 -12.96 26.32 -46.46
C LYS A 107 -12.89 27.53 -47.39
N ASP A 108 -12.23 28.61 -46.99
CA ASP A 108 -12.07 29.80 -47.82
C ASP A 108 -11.23 29.50 -49.07
N GLY A 109 -10.18 28.69 -48.93
CA GLY A 109 -9.39 28.19 -50.06
C GLY A 109 -10.23 27.37 -51.04
N GLU A 110 -11.09 26.47 -50.52
CA GLU A 110 -11.95 25.63 -51.35
C GLU A 110 -13.08 26.43 -52.02
N ILE A 111 -13.67 27.39 -51.31
CA ILE A 111 -14.63 28.34 -51.88
C ILE A 111 -13.99 29.13 -53.02
N GLN A 112 -12.74 29.59 -52.84
CA GLN A 112 -12.03 30.32 -53.88
C GLN A 112 -11.73 29.43 -55.09
N ARG A 113 -11.29 28.18 -54.87
CA ARG A 113 -11.06 27.20 -55.94
C ARG A 113 -12.34 26.91 -56.72
N LEU A 114 -13.45 26.63 -56.02
CA LEU A 114 -14.75 26.36 -56.64
C LEU A 114 -15.28 27.57 -57.43
N LYS A 115 -15.08 28.80 -56.92
CA LYS A 115 -15.41 30.03 -57.66
C LYS A 115 -14.62 30.16 -58.96
N THR A 116 -13.31 29.87 -58.93
CA THR A 116 -12.47 29.89 -60.14
C THR A 116 -12.90 28.83 -61.15
N ALA A 117 -13.20 27.61 -60.69
CA ALA A 117 -13.69 26.53 -61.55
C ALA A 117 -15.05 26.85 -62.18
N LEU A 118 -15.98 27.45 -61.42
CA LEU A 118 -17.27 27.93 -61.92
C LEU A 118 -17.14 29.03 -62.97
N SER A 119 -16.19 29.95 -62.80
CA SER A 119 -15.92 30.99 -63.80
C SER A 119 -15.42 30.37 -65.11
N ALA A 120 -14.45 29.44 -65.04
CA ALA A 120 -13.94 28.76 -66.23
C ALA A 120 -15.01 27.91 -66.96
N LEU A 121 -15.93 27.31 -66.22
CA LEU A 121 -17.10 26.60 -66.77
C LEU A 121 -18.04 27.55 -67.52
N ARG A 122 -18.28 28.77 -67.01
CA ARG A 122 -19.08 29.79 -67.68
C ARG A 122 -18.45 30.30 -68.98
N ASP A 123 -17.11 30.32 -69.06
CA ASP A 123 -16.35 30.73 -70.25
C ASP A 123 -16.27 29.64 -71.34
N GLY A 124 -17.05 28.55 -71.22
CA GLY A 124 -17.16 27.49 -72.24
C GLY A 124 -16.03 26.45 -72.21
N SER A 125 -15.17 26.44 -71.19
CA SER A 125 -14.02 25.52 -71.08
C SER A 125 -14.28 24.28 -70.22
N GLY A 126 -15.53 23.86 -70.08
CA GLY A 126 -15.96 22.83 -69.12
C GLY A 126 -15.33 21.45 -69.26
N GLU A 127 -14.93 21.03 -70.47
CA GLU A 127 -14.24 19.75 -70.69
C GLU A 127 -12.78 19.77 -70.19
N LYS A 128 -12.11 20.92 -70.37
CA LYS A 128 -10.77 21.15 -69.82
C LYS A 128 -10.82 21.25 -68.28
N VAL A 129 -11.86 21.87 -67.72
CA VAL A 129 -12.09 21.95 -66.27
C VAL A 129 -12.37 20.56 -65.67
N ARG A 130 -13.22 19.73 -66.28
CA ARG A 130 -13.48 18.34 -65.83
C ARG A 130 -12.19 17.51 -65.81
N THR A 131 -11.41 17.59 -66.88
CA THR A 131 -10.15 16.85 -67.00
C THR A 131 -9.12 17.34 -65.97
N ALA A 132 -9.01 18.66 -65.77
CA ALA A 132 -8.13 19.26 -64.77
C ALA A 132 -8.51 18.86 -63.33
N LEU A 133 -9.79 18.93 -62.96
CA LEU A 133 -10.28 18.52 -61.63
C LEU A 133 -10.06 17.02 -61.37
N THR A 134 -10.20 16.17 -62.39
CA THR A 134 -9.96 14.73 -62.26
C THR A 134 -8.47 14.42 -62.04
N LEU A 135 -7.59 15.16 -62.73
CA LEU A 135 -6.14 15.08 -62.53
C LEU A 135 -5.73 15.63 -61.15
N GLU A 136 -6.32 16.74 -60.72
CA GLU A 136 -6.08 17.36 -59.42
C GLU A 136 -6.53 16.44 -58.28
N ALA A 137 -7.71 15.83 -58.35
CA ALA A 137 -8.18 14.85 -57.36
C ALA A 137 -7.26 13.62 -57.26
N LYS A 138 -6.70 13.16 -58.39
CA LYS A 138 -5.72 12.07 -58.41
C LYS A 138 -4.38 12.47 -57.80
N GLU A 139 -3.91 13.69 -58.06
CA GLU A 139 -2.70 14.25 -57.47
C GLU A 139 -2.88 14.53 -55.97
N GLU A 140 -4.01 15.06 -55.52
CA GLU A 140 -4.32 15.29 -54.10
C GLU A 140 -4.43 13.98 -53.32
N ALA A 141 -5.08 12.95 -53.88
CA ALA A 141 -5.10 11.63 -53.28
C ALA A 141 -3.67 11.06 -53.13
N ARG A 142 -2.82 11.18 -54.15
CA ARG A 142 -1.41 10.76 -54.08
C ARG A 142 -0.64 11.53 -53.01
N ARG A 143 -0.76 12.86 -52.97
CA ARG A 143 -0.09 13.69 -51.96
C ARG A 143 -0.55 13.37 -50.55
N PHE A 144 -1.85 13.12 -50.35
CA PHE A 144 -2.39 12.70 -49.06
C PHE A 144 -1.76 11.36 -48.62
N PHE A 145 -1.76 10.34 -49.48
CA PHE A 145 -1.13 9.06 -49.19
C PHE A 145 0.38 9.17 -48.92
N ASP A 146 1.11 9.99 -49.68
CA ASP A 146 2.54 10.20 -49.46
C ASP A 146 2.80 10.95 -48.13
N SER A 147 1.97 11.94 -47.78
CA SER A 147 2.07 12.67 -46.51
C SER A 147 1.80 11.77 -45.31
N GLU A 148 0.79 10.89 -45.41
CA GLU A 148 0.43 9.95 -44.37
C GLU A 148 1.48 8.84 -44.22
N ARG A 149 2.04 8.37 -45.34
CA ARG A 149 3.19 7.45 -45.34
C ARG A 149 4.38 8.06 -44.60
N VAL A 150 4.72 9.32 -44.88
CA VAL A 150 5.83 10.01 -44.21
C VAL A 150 5.54 10.20 -42.73
N ARG A 151 4.31 10.59 -42.35
CA ARG A 151 3.88 10.72 -40.96
C ARG A 151 4.03 9.41 -40.19
N LEU A 152 3.54 8.31 -40.74
CA LEU A 152 3.62 6.99 -40.11
C LEU A 152 5.06 6.48 -40.02
N LEU A 153 5.90 6.75 -41.03
CA LEU A 153 7.32 6.41 -40.97
C LEU A 153 8.05 7.19 -39.87
N GLN A 154 7.71 8.47 -39.71
CA GLN A 154 8.24 9.31 -38.62
C GLN A 154 7.78 8.79 -37.25
N GLU A 155 6.50 8.44 -37.10
CA GLU A 155 5.95 7.87 -35.87
C GLU A 155 6.63 6.53 -35.51
N ILE A 156 6.87 5.66 -36.50
CA ILE A 156 7.64 4.41 -36.31
C ILE A 156 9.08 4.72 -35.86
N ALA A 157 9.72 5.74 -36.43
CA ALA A 157 11.08 6.13 -36.04
C ALA A 157 11.13 6.68 -34.60
N GLU A 158 10.15 7.50 -34.22
CA GLU A 158 10.01 8.01 -32.86
C GLU A 158 9.72 6.89 -31.85
N LEU A 159 8.83 5.96 -32.17
CA LEU A 159 8.56 4.78 -31.35
C LEU A 159 9.79 3.88 -31.17
N LYS A 160 10.63 3.75 -32.19
CA LYS A 160 11.91 3.03 -32.08
C LYS A 160 12.90 3.78 -31.18
N ALA A 161 12.94 5.11 -31.26
CA ALA A 161 13.82 5.93 -30.43
C ALA A 161 13.39 5.88 -28.95
N THR A 162 12.09 6.02 -28.67
CA THR A 162 11.55 5.93 -27.30
C THR A 162 11.75 4.52 -26.72
N LYS A 163 11.51 3.46 -27.51
CA LYS A 163 11.82 2.08 -27.10
C LYS A 163 13.30 1.94 -26.70
N LYS A 164 14.21 2.44 -27.54
CA LYS A 164 15.65 2.37 -27.24
C LYS A 164 15.98 3.10 -25.94
N GLN A 165 15.40 4.28 -25.72
CA GLN A 165 15.59 5.05 -24.50
C GLN A 165 15.04 4.31 -23.26
N THR A 166 13.88 3.66 -23.37
CA THR A 166 13.32 2.87 -22.27
C THR A 166 14.14 1.62 -21.96
N ASP A 167 14.67 0.95 -22.99
CA ASP A 167 15.54 -0.22 -22.84
C ASP A 167 16.86 0.17 -22.15
N GLU A 168 17.46 1.31 -22.52
CA GLU A 168 18.64 1.87 -21.85
C GLU A 168 18.36 2.25 -20.39
N ALA A 169 17.21 2.87 -20.12
CA ALA A 169 16.80 3.20 -18.75
C ALA A 169 16.61 1.94 -17.89
N LEU A 170 15.98 0.90 -18.44
CA LEU A 170 15.81 -0.39 -17.77
C LEU A 170 17.17 -1.04 -17.46
N SER A 171 18.09 -1.05 -18.43
CA SER A 171 19.45 -1.57 -18.23
C SER A 171 20.18 -0.83 -17.10
N ASN A 172 20.05 0.49 -17.04
CA ASN A 172 20.65 1.30 -15.97
C ASN A 172 20.06 0.96 -14.59
N VAL A 173 18.74 0.75 -14.50
CA VAL A 173 18.07 0.36 -13.25
C VAL A 173 18.54 -1.03 -12.80
N ILE A 174 18.61 -2.00 -13.71
CA ILE A 174 19.11 -3.35 -13.41
C ILE A 174 20.56 -3.30 -12.89
N GLN A 175 21.42 -2.49 -13.52
CA GLN A 175 22.80 -2.32 -13.08
C GLN A 175 22.88 -1.66 -11.69
N ALA A 176 22.07 -0.63 -11.44
CA ALA A 176 22.00 0.03 -10.15
C ALA A 176 21.53 -0.93 -9.05
N ASP A 177 20.54 -1.78 -9.32
CA ASP A 177 20.06 -2.77 -8.35
C ASP A 177 21.08 -3.89 -8.10
N LYS A 178 21.80 -4.31 -9.14
CA LYS A 178 22.94 -5.24 -8.98
C LYS A 178 24.02 -4.66 -8.07
N MET A 179 24.33 -3.37 -8.21
CA MET A 179 25.29 -2.67 -7.36
C MET A 179 24.79 -2.56 -5.91
N LYS A 180 23.55 -2.11 -5.70
CA LYS A 180 22.93 -2.07 -4.35
C LYS A 180 22.91 -3.43 -3.67
N ALA A 181 22.61 -4.50 -4.42
CA ALA A 181 22.67 -5.86 -3.87
C ALA A 181 24.10 -6.26 -3.48
N GLY A 182 25.12 -5.76 -4.20
CA GLY A 182 26.52 -5.87 -3.80
C GLY A 182 26.82 -5.13 -2.50
N ASP A 183 26.42 -3.86 -2.42
CA ASP A 183 26.64 -3.01 -1.25
C ASP A 183 25.96 -3.58 0.01
N LEU A 184 24.73 -4.09 -0.12
CA LEU A 184 24.02 -4.76 0.97
C LEU A 184 24.76 -6.01 1.46
N ARG A 185 25.36 -6.80 0.56
CA ARG A 185 26.17 -7.96 0.96
C ARG A 185 27.43 -7.53 1.70
N THR A 186 28.10 -6.46 1.26
CA THR A 186 29.30 -5.95 1.94
C THR A 186 28.98 -5.35 3.30
N GLU A 187 27.89 -4.60 3.44
CA GLU A 187 27.45 -4.08 4.73
C GLU A 187 27.05 -5.22 5.68
N HIS A 188 26.34 -6.24 5.18
CA HIS A 188 26.03 -7.43 5.98
C HIS A 188 27.30 -8.12 6.49
N GLN A 189 28.30 -8.30 5.63
CA GLN A 189 29.59 -8.88 5.99
C GLN A 189 30.30 -8.02 7.06
N MET A 190 30.32 -6.71 6.90
CA MET A 190 30.96 -5.80 7.84
C MET A 190 30.24 -5.78 9.21
N HIS A 191 28.91 -5.89 9.22
CA HIS A 191 28.15 -6.06 10.46
C HIS A 191 28.43 -7.40 11.15
N GLN A 192 28.57 -8.49 10.39
CA GLN A 192 28.96 -9.79 10.95
C GLN A 192 30.35 -9.73 11.61
N GLU A 193 31.30 -9.03 10.99
CA GLU A 193 32.63 -8.80 11.55
C GLU A 193 32.58 -7.94 12.82
N GLN A 194 31.76 -6.89 12.83
CA GLN A 194 31.55 -6.05 14.02
C GLN A 194 30.92 -6.83 15.17
N ILE A 195 29.90 -7.65 14.90
CA ILE A 195 29.28 -8.53 15.91
C ILE A 195 30.33 -9.49 16.47
N SER A 196 31.13 -10.10 15.60
CA SER A 196 32.20 -11.02 16.01
C SER A 196 33.25 -10.32 16.89
N LYS A 197 33.61 -9.08 16.54
CA LYS A 197 34.52 -8.25 17.32
C LYS A 197 33.95 -7.89 18.69
N ILE A 198 32.69 -7.44 18.76
CA ILE A 198 32.02 -7.12 20.03
C ILE A 198 31.97 -8.36 20.93
N LYS A 199 31.60 -9.52 20.38
CA LYS A 199 31.60 -10.78 21.14
C LYS A 199 32.98 -11.08 21.73
N TRP A 200 34.04 -10.96 20.92
CA TRP A 200 35.40 -11.20 21.37
C TRP A 200 35.85 -10.19 22.44
N ASP A 201 35.55 -8.91 22.26
CA ASP A 201 35.86 -7.86 23.25
C ASP A 201 35.10 -8.10 24.57
N CYS A 202 33.81 -8.44 24.53
CA CYS A 202 33.03 -8.78 25.72
C CYS A 202 33.57 -10.03 26.43
N GLU A 203 33.93 -11.08 25.70
CA GLU A 203 34.55 -12.28 26.28
C GLU A 203 35.90 -11.99 26.93
N ARG A 204 36.70 -11.09 26.34
CA ARG A 204 37.96 -10.63 26.93
C ARG A 204 37.70 -9.86 28.23
N ASP A 205 36.72 -8.97 28.23
CA ASP A 205 36.39 -8.17 29.42
C ASP A 205 35.80 -9.03 30.54
N ILE A 206 34.96 -10.02 30.23
CA ILE A 206 34.47 -11.00 31.19
C ILE A 206 35.64 -11.74 31.82
N ARG A 207 36.60 -12.25 31.03
CA ARG A 207 37.81 -12.92 31.55
C ARG A 207 38.60 -12.00 32.49
N ARG A 208 38.81 -10.74 32.10
CA ARG A 208 39.50 -9.74 32.93
C ARG A 208 38.77 -9.51 34.26
N LEU A 209 37.44 -9.35 34.23
CA LEU A 209 36.64 -9.13 35.44
C LEU A 209 36.63 -10.35 36.36
N VAL A 210 36.56 -11.56 35.79
CA VAL A 210 36.67 -12.81 36.56
C VAL A 210 38.02 -12.91 37.26
N ASP A 211 39.12 -12.57 36.58
CA ASP A 211 40.45 -12.57 37.21
C ASP A 211 40.57 -11.51 38.31
N GLU A 212 39.93 -10.34 38.14
CA GLU A 212 39.86 -9.28 39.15
C GLU A 212 39.05 -9.73 40.37
N ILE A 213 37.93 -10.42 40.18
CA ILE A 213 37.12 -11.01 41.25
C ILE A 213 37.97 -12.01 42.03
N LYS A 214 38.62 -12.96 41.35
CA LYS A 214 39.51 -13.94 42.00
C LYS A 214 40.63 -13.28 42.81
N ALA A 215 41.18 -12.17 42.33
CA ALA A 215 42.19 -11.42 43.07
C ALA A 215 41.61 -10.75 44.33
N LYS A 216 40.39 -10.20 44.24
CA LYS A 216 39.67 -9.64 45.39
C LYS A 216 39.31 -10.72 46.40
N ASP A 217 38.85 -11.90 45.98
CA ASP A 217 38.53 -13.02 46.88
C ASP A 217 39.75 -13.48 47.67
N ARG A 218 40.93 -13.56 47.04
CA ARG A 218 42.20 -13.84 47.74
C ARG A 218 42.53 -12.78 48.78
N THR A 219 42.21 -11.51 48.50
CA THR A 219 42.42 -10.39 49.42
C THR A 219 41.45 -10.45 50.59
N ILE A 220 40.17 -10.74 50.33
CA ILE A 220 39.13 -10.93 51.35
C ILE A 220 39.54 -12.07 52.27
N PHE A 221 39.93 -13.21 51.73
CA PHE A 221 40.39 -14.36 52.52
C PHE A 221 41.58 -14.02 53.43
N ALA A 222 42.54 -13.23 52.92
CA ALA A 222 43.67 -12.77 53.74
C ALA A 222 43.21 -11.87 54.89
N LEU A 223 42.29 -10.94 54.62
CA LEU A 223 41.71 -10.05 55.63
C LEU A 223 40.87 -10.79 56.66
N GLU A 224 40.09 -11.80 56.25
CA GLU A 224 39.31 -12.66 57.15
C GLU A 224 40.23 -13.42 58.11
N LYS A 225 41.34 -13.98 57.60
CA LYS A 225 42.34 -14.64 58.43
C LYS A 225 43.02 -13.67 59.41
N GLU A 226 43.37 -12.46 58.96
CA GLU A 226 43.91 -11.43 59.83
C GLU A 226 42.90 -11.03 60.92
N LEU A 227 41.62 -10.87 60.55
CA LEU A 227 40.54 -10.58 61.49
C LEU A 227 40.39 -11.69 62.52
N GLU A 228 40.37 -12.96 62.11
CA GLU A 228 40.28 -14.11 63.02
C GLU A 228 41.45 -14.14 64.02
N THR A 229 42.68 -13.89 63.54
CA THR A 229 43.85 -13.78 64.43
C THR A 229 43.72 -12.61 65.41
N ALA A 230 43.27 -11.45 64.95
CA ALA A 230 43.05 -10.27 65.79
C ALA A 230 41.97 -10.53 66.84
N THR A 231 40.84 -11.16 66.46
CA THR A 231 39.79 -11.57 67.40
C THR A 231 40.32 -12.56 68.44
N GLY A 232 41.16 -13.51 68.05
CA GLY A 232 41.84 -14.42 68.97
C GLY A 232 42.76 -13.70 69.98
N PHE A 233 43.48 -12.66 69.55
CA PHE A 233 44.26 -11.81 70.46
C PHE A 233 43.36 -11.04 71.43
N VAL A 234 42.26 -10.46 70.95
CA VAL A 234 41.29 -9.74 71.79
C VAL A 234 40.68 -10.66 72.85
N GLN A 235 40.29 -11.89 72.50
CA GLN A 235 39.76 -12.87 73.47
C GLN A 235 40.78 -13.22 74.55
N LYS A 236 42.06 -13.41 74.19
CA LYS A 236 43.13 -13.65 75.18
C LYS A 236 43.30 -12.47 76.13
N LEU A 237 43.28 -11.24 75.61
CA LEU A 237 43.33 -10.03 76.42
C LEU A 237 42.10 -9.91 77.33
N GLN A 238 40.92 -10.29 76.84
CA GLN A 238 39.69 -10.30 77.63
C GLN A 238 39.79 -11.29 78.80
N LEU A 239 40.27 -12.51 78.58
CA LEU A 239 40.49 -13.49 79.65
C LEU A 239 41.54 -13.00 80.67
N GLN A 240 42.61 -12.34 80.21
CA GLN A 240 43.59 -11.72 81.11
C GLN A 240 42.97 -10.59 81.94
N LYS A 241 42.11 -9.77 81.34
CA LYS A 241 41.35 -8.73 82.02
C LYS A 241 40.42 -9.34 83.07
N ASP A 242 39.63 -10.36 82.71
CA ASP A 242 38.69 -11.00 83.63
C ASP A 242 39.44 -11.66 84.81
N ALA A 243 40.60 -12.30 84.56
CA ALA A 243 41.46 -12.82 85.62
C ALA A 243 42.03 -11.71 86.53
N LEU A 244 42.40 -10.56 85.97
CA LEU A 244 42.81 -9.38 86.75
C LEU A 244 41.64 -8.79 87.55
N ASP A 245 40.43 -8.77 86.97
CA ASP A 245 39.21 -8.31 87.64
C ASP A 245 38.83 -9.24 88.80
N GLU A 246 39.01 -10.56 88.67
CA GLU A 246 38.87 -11.54 89.77
C GLU A 246 39.92 -11.32 90.86
N GLN A 247 41.19 -11.10 90.49
CA GLN A 247 42.23 -10.77 91.46
C GLN A 247 41.91 -9.45 92.19
N LEU A 248 41.43 -8.44 91.47
CA LEU A 248 40.98 -7.17 92.05
C LEU A 248 39.75 -7.36 92.95
N PHE A 249 38.84 -8.27 92.60
CA PHE A 249 37.68 -8.62 93.43
C PHE A 249 38.12 -9.28 94.73
N LEU A 250 39.06 -10.25 94.67
CA LEU A 250 39.64 -10.90 95.84
C LEU A 250 40.44 -9.92 96.72
N VAL A 251 41.18 -8.99 96.11
CA VAL A 251 41.85 -7.89 96.84
C VAL A 251 40.82 -6.96 97.48
N LYS A 252 39.72 -6.61 96.79
CA LYS A 252 38.63 -5.81 97.36
C LYS A 252 37.90 -6.52 98.50
N GLU A 253 37.70 -7.84 98.43
CA GLU A 253 37.19 -8.65 99.54
C GLU A 253 38.18 -8.67 100.71
N ALA A 254 39.49 -8.76 100.44
CA ALA A 254 40.54 -8.66 101.45
C ALA A 254 40.65 -7.25 102.07
N GLU A 255 40.32 -6.20 101.30
CA GLU A 255 40.33 -4.78 101.72
C GLU A 255 39.05 -4.36 102.48
N CYS A 256 38.06 -5.24 102.66
CA CYS A 256 37.01 -5.05 103.67
C CYS A 256 37.54 -5.10 105.12
N ASN A 257 38.83 -5.37 105.32
CA ASN A 257 39.57 -5.06 106.53
C ASN A 257 40.81 -4.19 106.22
N LEU A 258 40.72 -2.92 106.65
CA LEU A 258 41.78 -1.92 106.79
C LEU A 258 42.08 -1.04 105.56
N GLY A 259 42.13 0.26 105.83
CA GLY A 259 42.16 1.34 104.84
C GLY A 259 43.54 1.82 104.38
N SER A 260 43.47 2.63 103.32
CA SER A 260 44.44 3.62 102.77
C SER A 260 45.60 4.07 103.68
N PRO A 261 46.81 4.36 103.14
CA PRO A 261 46.99 5.57 102.31
C PRO A 261 48.14 5.62 101.24
N LYS A 262 48.05 6.68 100.42
CA LYS A 262 48.98 7.28 99.43
C LYS A 262 50.48 7.36 99.80
N ARG A 263 51.38 7.34 98.79
CA ARG A 263 52.51 8.29 98.53
C ARG A 263 53.37 7.86 97.32
N GLU A 264 53.56 8.70 96.29
CA GLU A 264 54.64 9.71 96.02
C GLU A 264 55.78 9.20 95.10
N ILE A 265 56.19 10.09 94.18
CA ILE A 265 57.22 9.95 93.13
C ILE A 265 58.62 10.29 93.70
N PRO A 266 59.70 9.69 93.16
CA PRO A 266 60.89 10.47 92.73
C PRO A 266 61.43 9.95 91.37
N GLY A 267 62.04 10.69 90.43
CA GLY A 267 62.72 11.98 90.44
C GLY A 267 64.24 11.81 90.18
N ARG A 268 64.71 12.17 88.96
CA ARG A 268 66.08 12.62 88.51
C ARG A 268 66.47 12.00 87.16
N ALA A 269 66.72 12.76 86.08
CA ALA A 269 67.81 13.74 85.81
C ALA A 269 69.18 13.07 85.62
N GLY A 270 69.73 13.15 84.41
CA GLY A 270 71.07 12.69 84.04
C GLY A 270 71.43 13.07 82.61
N ASP A 271 72.33 14.03 82.51
CA ASP A 271 72.87 14.73 81.34
C ASP A 271 74.02 13.94 80.67
N GLY A 272 74.33 14.23 79.40
CA GLY A 272 75.69 14.06 78.87
C GLY A 272 76.02 12.89 77.91
N ALA A 273 76.41 13.30 76.69
CA ALA A 273 77.55 12.83 75.88
C ALA A 273 77.46 11.55 75.02
N GLU A 274 77.40 11.83 73.71
CA GLU A 274 78.15 11.28 72.57
C GLU A 274 78.79 9.87 72.60
N ASN A 275 78.57 9.21 71.45
CA ASN A 275 79.31 8.11 70.82
C ASN A 275 79.19 6.70 71.43
N CYS A 276 78.44 5.84 70.73
CA CYS A 276 79.01 4.80 69.86
C CYS A 276 77.88 3.94 69.24
N GLY A 277 77.94 3.74 67.93
CA GLY A 277 77.03 2.92 67.09
C GLY A 277 76.14 1.89 67.77
N SER A 278 74.99 2.33 68.29
CA SER A 278 73.93 1.42 68.72
C SER A 278 73.33 0.72 67.49
N PRO A 279 73.01 -0.58 67.58
CA PRO A 279 72.30 -1.33 66.54
C PRO A 279 71.07 -0.57 66.00
N ASP A 280 70.42 0.23 66.84
CA ASP A 280 69.23 1.00 66.49
C ASP A 280 69.51 2.15 65.52
N MET A 281 70.67 2.83 65.60
CA MET A 281 70.99 3.89 64.64
C MET A 281 71.25 3.31 63.25
N ARG A 282 71.96 2.16 63.16
CA ARG A 282 72.18 1.44 61.90
C ARG A 282 70.90 0.82 61.34
N ARG A 283 69.97 0.41 62.21
CA ARG A 283 68.64 -0.08 61.83
C ARG A 283 67.78 1.05 61.29
N ASN A 284 67.79 2.21 61.93
CA ASN A 284 67.08 3.40 61.47
C ASN A 284 67.66 3.96 60.17
N GLN A 285 68.99 3.93 59.98
CA GLN A 285 69.63 4.31 58.71
C GLN A 285 69.26 3.37 57.56
N ARG A 286 69.23 2.05 57.80
CA ARG A 286 68.74 1.08 56.81
C ARG A 286 67.27 1.30 56.48
N ARG A 287 66.42 1.51 57.50
CA ARG A 287 65.00 1.82 57.30
C ARG A 287 64.77 3.11 56.51
N MET A 288 65.55 4.16 56.77
CA MET A 288 65.50 5.40 55.98
C MET A 288 65.97 5.17 54.53
N ALA A 289 67.01 4.37 54.31
CA ALA A 289 67.46 4.04 52.96
C ALA A 289 66.43 3.20 52.18
N GLU A 290 65.78 2.23 52.84
CA GLU A 290 64.70 1.43 52.28
C GLU A 290 63.46 2.28 51.95
N LEU A 291 63.08 3.19 52.85
CA LEU A 291 62.00 4.15 52.61
C LEU A 291 62.34 5.08 51.44
N ASN A 292 63.55 5.63 51.37
CA ASN A 292 63.97 6.48 50.25
C ASN A 292 64.09 5.72 48.92
N SER A 293 64.38 4.42 48.93
CA SER A 293 64.32 3.57 47.74
C SER A 293 62.87 3.32 47.31
N THR A 294 61.97 3.12 48.27
CA THR A 294 60.54 2.93 48.01
C THR A 294 59.90 4.22 47.48
N ILE A 295 60.25 5.38 48.04
CA ILE A 295 59.80 6.70 47.56
C ILE A 295 60.21 6.90 46.10
N ARG A 296 61.48 6.64 45.74
CA ARG A 296 61.94 6.75 44.34
C ARG A 296 61.19 5.81 43.40
N LYS A 297 60.96 4.55 43.78
CA LYS A 297 60.16 3.60 42.98
C LYS A 297 58.70 4.07 42.81
N LEU A 298 58.13 4.70 43.82
CA LEU A 298 56.79 5.28 43.75
C LEU A 298 56.76 6.53 42.86
N GLU A 299 57.80 7.37 42.91
CA GLU A 299 57.96 8.52 42.03
C GLU A 299 58.08 8.10 40.56
N ASP A 300 58.91 7.10 40.25
CA ASP A 300 59.06 6.51 38.90
C ASP A 300 57.76 5.85 38.41
N ARG A 301 57.01 5.21 39.31
CA ARG A 301 55.69 4.67 38.97
C ARG A 301 54.68 5.78 38.72
N ASN A 302 54.77 6.88 39.45
CA ASN A 302 53.86 8.02 39.30
C ASN A 302 54.11 8.77 37.99
N THR A 303 55.37 8.93 37.55
CA THR A 303 55.68 9.50 36.23
C THR A 303 55.13 8.64 35.09
N LEU A 304 55.29 7.31 35.16
CA LEU A 304 54.71 6.39 34.17
C LEU A 304 53.18 6.47 34.11
N LEU A 305 52.51 6.55 35.27
CA LEU A 305 51.04 6.70 35.32
C LEU A 305 50.58 8.04 34.71
N VAL A 306 51.36 9.11 34.88
CA VAL A 306 51.07 10.40 34.24
C VAL A 306 51.21 10.32 32.72
N ASP A 307 52.23 9.63 32.22
CA ASP A 307 52.42 9.42 30.78
C ASP A 307 51.32 8.55 30.19
N GLU A 308 50.95 7.45 30.84
CA GLU A 308 49.82 6.59 30.46
C GLU A 308 48.51 7.38 30.43
N ARG A 309 48.26 8.21 31.45
CA ARG A 309 47.07 9.08 31.51
C ARG A 309 47.04 10.07 30.34
N ASN A 310 48.18 10.66 29.99
CA ASN A 310 48.25 11.62 28.89
C ASN A 310 48.05 10.95 27.52
N GLU A 311 48.60 9.75 27.33
CA GLU A 311 48.41 8.96 26.12
C GLU A 311 46.95 8.48 25.97
N LEU A 312 46.31 8.06 27.07
CA LEU A 312 44.88 7.75 27.07
C LEU A 312 44.04 8.99 26.71
N LEU A 313 44.38 10.17 27.25
CA LEU A 313 43.69 11.41 26.92
C LEU A 313 43.81 11.79 25.45
N LYS A 314 44.97 11.50 24.85
CA LYS A 314 45.21 11.70 23.41
C LYS A 314 44.35 10.75 22.57
N ARG A 315 44.29 9.46 22.92
CA ARG A 315 43.42 8.48 22.26
C ARG A 315 41.95 8.85 22.38
N VAL A 316 41.49 9.31 23.55
CA VAL A 316 40.11 9.79 23.74
C VAL A 316 39.82 10.92 22.76
N ARG A 317 40.69 11.93 22.66
CA ARG A 317 40.50 13.05 21.71
C ARG A 317 40.52 12.61 20.24
N GLU A 318 41.34 11.62 19.88
CA GLU A 318 41.38 11.06 18.53
C GLU A 318 40.10 10.26 18.21
N THR A 319 39.61 9.46 19.17
CA THR A 319 38.32 8.75 19.02
C THR A 319 37.13 9.72 18.93
N GLU A 320 37.11 10.78 19.72
CA GLU A 320 36.09 11.84 19.63
C GLU A 320 36.09 12.52 18.26
N LYS A 321 37.28 12.79 17.69
CA LYS A 321 37.41 13.33 16.33
C LYS A 321 36.87 12.36 15.27
N GLN A 322 37.10 11.07 15.44
CA GLN A 322 36.59 10.04 14.51
C GLN A 322 35.08 9.81 14.65
N CYS A 323 34.52 9.92 15.86
CA CYS A 323 33.09 9.77 16.10
C CYS A 323 32.25 10.98 15.65
N LYS A 324 32.83 12.18 15.62
CA LYS A 324 32.13 13.41 15.22
C LYS A 324 31.44 13.35 13.83
N PRO A 325 32.11 12.95 12.73
CA PRO A 325 31.45 12.81 11.43
C PRO A 325 30.37 11.73 11.40
N LEU A 326 30.51 10.67 12.22
CA LEU A 326 29.49 9.63 12.34
C LEU A 326 28.25 10.14 13.06
N LEU A 327 28.42 10.95 14.11
CA LEU A 327 27.31 11.61 14.80
C LEU A 327 26.59 12.62 13.89
N ASP A 328 27.34 13.37 13.08
CA ASP A 328 26.75 14.32 12.13
C ASP A 328 26.01 13.58 11.00
N LYS A 329 26.56 12.46 10.50
CA LYS A 329 25.86 11.57 9.54
C LYS A 329 24.60 10.96 10.15
N ASN A 330 24.64 10.54 11.42
CA ASN A 330 23.49 9.98 12.13
C ASN A 330 22.39 11.03 12.33
N LYS A 331 22.73 12.29 12.66
CA LYS A 331 21.76 13.40 12.71
C LYS A 331 21.09 13.66 11.35
N LEU A 332 21.85 13.61 10.26
CA LEU A 332 21.32 13.74 8.90
C LEU A 332 20.37 12.59 8.54
N LEU A 333 20.73 11.36 8.90
CA LEU A 333 19.90 10.18 8.69
C LEU A 333 18.62 10.24 9.53
N ASN A 334 18.69 10.68 10.78
CA ASN A 334 17.48 10.90 11.59
C ASN A 334 16.56 11.94 10.98
N LYS A 335 17.10 13.07 10.51
CA LYS A 335 16.30 14.07 9.80
C LYS A 335 15.64 13.48 8.54
N ARG A 336 16.34 12.63 7.80
CA ARG A 336 15.81 11.92 6.63
C ARG A 336 14.72 10.92 7.01
N ASN A 337 14.89 10.18 8.10
CA ASN A 337 13.88 9.27 8.63
C ASN A 337 12.63 10.02 9.10
N ASP A 338 12.79 11.19 9.72
CA ASP A 338 11.68 12.05 10.12
C ASP A 338 10.91 12.55 8.87
N GLU A 339 11.62 12.97 7.82
CA GLU A 339 11.02 13.37 6.52
C GLU A 339 10.24 12.21 5.88
N LEU A 340 10.79 11.00 5.87
CA LEU A 340 10.15 9.80 5.33
C LEU A 340 8.94 9.37 6.17
N THR A 341 9.04 9.42 7.49
CA THR A 341 7.94 9.12 8.42
C THR A 341 6.78 10.09 8.22
N GLN A 342 7.09 11.39 8.09
CA GLN A 342 6.07 12.40 7.75
C GLN A 342 5.45 12.15 6.37
N SER A 343 6.22 11.64 5.41
CA SER A 343 5.70 11.30 4.08
C SER A 343 4.81 10.07 4.08
N LEU A 344 5.18 9.04 4.86
CA LEU A 344 4.35 7.86 5.08
C LEU A 344 3.05 8.25 5.78
N GLN A 345 3.10 9.07 6.84
CA GLN A 345 1.89 9.55 7.51
C GLN A 345 0.96 10.31 6.56
N ARG A 346 1.51 11.19 5.70
CA ARG A 346 0.72 11.89 4.67
C ARG A 346 0.06 10.93 3.68
N MET A 347 0.75 9.85 3.29
CA MET A 347 0.21 8.83 2.40
C MET A 347 -0.86 7.97 3.08
N GLU A 348 -0.65 7.60 4.35
CA GLU A 348 -1.64 6.89 5.16
C GLU A 348 -2.91 7.72 5.39
N ASP A 349 -2.75 9.01 5.67
CA ASP A 349 -3.89 9.91 5.84
C ASP A 349 -4.65 10.09 4.52
N LYS A 350 -3.95 10.16 3.39
CA LYS A 350 -4.55 10.18 2.05
C LYS A 350 -5.31 8.88 1.77
N LEU A 351 -4.75 7.72 2.15
CA LEU A 351 -5.44 6.43 2.04
C LEU A 351 -6.67 6.35 2.94
N LYS A 352 -6.61 6.88 4.17
CA LYS A 352 -7.78 6.97 5.07
C LYS A 352 -8.85 7.89 4.49
N SER A 353 -8.48 9.02 3.92
CA SER A 353 -9.42 9.92 3.23
C SER A 353 -10.06 9.25 2.03
N LEU A 354 -9.29 8.57 1.17
CA LEU A 354 -9.81 7.82 0.03
C LEU A 354 -10.69 6.64 0.46
N ALA A 355 -10.35 5.96 1.56
CA ALA A 355 -11.17 4.89 2.13
C ALA A 355 -12.49 5.43 2.67
N LYS A 356 -12.47 6.61 3.31
CA LYS A 356 -13.68 7.30 3.77
C LYS A 356 -14.55 7.79 2.61
N GLU A 357 -13.94 8.39 1.59
CA GLU A 357 -14.63 8.80 0.36
C GLU A 357 -15.23 7.58 -0.35
N ASN A 358 -14.52 6.45 -0.44
CA ASN A 358 -15.06 5.21 -0.96
C ASN A 358 -16.25 4.69 -0.12
N LEU A 359 -16.19 4.78 1.21
CA LEU A 359 -17.31 4.43 2.08
C LEU A 359 -18.51 5.37 1.89
N GLU A 360 -18.27 6.67 1.72
CA GLU A 360 -19.30 7.66 1.43
C GLU A 360 -19.91 7.45 0.04
N MET A 361 -19.11 7.12 -0.97
CA MET A 361 -19.57 6.75 -2.31
C MET A 361 -20.36 5.44 -2.31
N VAL A 362 -19.96 4.43 -1.51
CA VAL A 362 -20.75 3.21 -1.28
C VAL A 362 -22.06 3.53 -0.53
N GLY A 363 -22.06 4.50 0.37
CA GLY A 363 -23.26 5.03 1.04
C GLY A 363 -24.20 5.78 0.10
N VAL A 364 -23.66 6.57 -0.84
CA VAL A 364 -24.42 7.23 -1.91
C VAL A 364 -24.97 6.20 -2.90
N VAL A 365 -24.21 5.17 -3.24
CA VAL A 365 -24.67 4.04 -4.08
C VAL A 365 -25.74 3.21 -3.37
N ARG A 366 -25.70 3.06 -2.03
CA ARG A 366 -26.80 2.46 -1.24
C ARG A 366 -28.00 3.41 -1.07
N GLY A 367 -27.79 4.72 -1.03
CA GLY A 367 -28.83 5.75 -1.05
C GLY A 367 -29.50 5.92 -2.42
N GLN A 368 -28.84 5.47 -3.49
CA GLN A 368 -29.37 5.37 -4.85
C GLN A 368 -30.30 4.16 -5.07
N ASN A 369 -30.88 3.59 -4.01
CA ASN A 369 -32.13 2.84 -4.15
C ASN A 369 -33.34 3.75 -4.48
N SER A 370 -33.16 5.08 -4.47
CA SER A 370 -34.15 6.08 -4.90
C SER A 370 -34.09 6.43 -6.41
N LEU A 371 -33.16 5.85 -7.17
CA LEU A 371 -33.15 5.97 -8.64
C LEU A 371 -34.35 5.23 -9.27
N ASN A 372 -34.90 4.23 -8.59
CA ASN A 372 -36.16 3.60 -9.00
C ASN A 372 -37.33 4.59 -8.91
N ASP A 373 -37.33 5.57 -8.00
CA ASP A 373 -38.48 6.49 -7.86
C ASP A 373 -38.51 7.55 -8.96
N LEU A 374 -37.35 7.95 -9.49
CA LEU A 374 -37.26 8.86 -10.64
C LEU A 374 -37.53 8.16 -11.97
N ASP A 375 -36.99 6.95 -12.17
CA ASP A 375 -37.30 6.13 -13.36
C ASP A 375 -38.79 5.75 -13.38
N GLN A 376 -39.35 5.33 -12.24
CA GLN A 376 -40.77 5.00 -12.13
C GLN A 376 -41.67 6.24 -12.31
N ALA A 377 -41.28 7.41 -11.82
CA ALA A 377 -42.05 8.64 -12.03
C ALA A 377 -42.02 9.11 -13.50
N GLN A 378 -40.92 8.86 -14.20
CA GLN A 378 -40.77 9.18 -15.62
C GLN A 378 -41.54 8.18 -16.49
N ASP A 379 -41.46 6.89 -16.17
CA ASP A 379 -42.27 5.82 -16.77
C ASP A 379 -43.77 6.03 -16.52
N ASP A 380 -44.17 6.45 -15.31
CA ASP A 380 -45.58 6.72 -14.98
C ASP A 380 -46.12 7.95 -15.73
N GLN A 381 -45.31 8.98 -15.98
CA GLN A 381 -45.68 10.11 -16.83
C GLN A 381 -45.80 9.72 -18.30
N GLU A 382 -44.90 8.87 -18.81
CA GLU A 382 -44.97 8.35 -20.17
C GLU A 382 -46.17 7.41 -20.37
N ILE A 383 -46.49 6.60 -19.36
CA ILE A 383 -47.68 5.75 -19.32
C ILE A 383 -48.96 6.60 -19.30
N GLU A 384 -49.03 7.68 -18.52
CA GLU A 384 -50.20 8.57 -18.52
C GLU A 384 -50.36 9.31 -19.85
N PHE A 385 -49.27 9.73 -20.48
CA PHE A 385 -49.30 10.33 -21.82
C PHE A 385 -49.81 9.33 -22.88
N LEU A 386 -49.30 8.09 -22.86
CA LEU A 386 -49.74 7.02 -23.75
C LEU A 386 -51.20 6.62 -23.50
N LYS A 387 -51.64 6.57 -22.23
CA LYS A 387 -53.06 6.33 -21.90
C LYS A 387 -53.95 7.44 -22.44
N LEU A 388 -53.54 8.70 -22.34
CA LEU A 388 -54.30 9.83 -22.88
C LEU A 388 -54.38 9.75 -24.41
N GLN A 389 -53.29 9.40 -25.08
CA GLN A 389 -53.26 9.18 -26.52
C GLN A 389 -54.13 8.00 -26.97
N VAL A 390 -54.12 6.90 -26.21
CA VAL A 390 -55.01 5.75 -26.44
C VAL A 390 -56.46 6.14 -26.21
N LEU A 391 -56.76 6.95 -25.18
CA LEU A 391 -58.11 7.44 -24.93
C LEU A 391 -58.59 8.33 -26.09
N GLU A 392 -57.73 9.20 -26.60
CA GLU A 392 -58.03 10.08 -27.73
C GLU A 392 -58.23 9.28 -29.02
N GLN A 393 -57.39 8.27 -29.28
CA GLN A 393 -57.57 7.31 -30.38
C GLN A 393 -58.86 6.49 -30.22
N GLN A 394 -59.19 6.07 -29.00
CA GLN A 394 -60.44 5.36 -28.71
C GLN A 394 -61.65 6.27 -28.93
N THR A 395 -61.55 7.56 -28.60
CA THR A 395 -62.62 8.55 -28.83
C THR A 395 -62.82 8.76 -30.33
N MET A 396 -61.73 8.86 -31.12
CA MET A 396 -61.80 8.90 -32.59
C MET A 396 -62.40 7.62 -33.18
N ILE A 397 -62.02 6.46 -32.66
CA ILE A 397 -62.59 5.18 -33.07
C ILE A 397 -64.08 5.12 -32.73
N ASP A 398 -64.48 5.59 -31.56
CA ASP A 398 -65.89 5.61 -31.13
C ASP A 398 -66.71 6.61 -31.95
N GLU A 399 -66.15 7.77 -32.31
CA GLU A 399 -66.76 8.71 -33.25
C GLU A 399 -66.93 8.08 -34.64
N LEU A 400 -65.88 7.47 -35.19
CA LEU A 400 -65.94 6.74 -36.46
C LEU A 400 -66.93 5.57 -36.40
N THR A 401 -67.01 4.88 -35.26
CA THR A 401 -67.92 3.75 -35.03
C THR A 401 -69.36 4.22 -34.81
N ARG A 402 -69.59 5.43 -34.30
CA ARG A 402 -70.90 6.09 -34.22
C ARG A 402 -71.37 6.65 -35.57
N VAL A 403 -70.45 6.99 -36.49
CA VAL A 403 -70.76 7.35 -37.89
C VAL A 403 -71.00 6.11 -38.77
N SER A 404 -70.44 4.96 -38.37
CA SER A 404 -70.60 3.68 -39.07
C SER A 404 -72.05 3.19 -39.27
N PRO A 405 -73.03 3.36 -38.35
CA PRO A 405 -74.40 2.87 -38.55
C PRO A 405 -75.15 3.66 -39.62
N ASP A 406 -74.79 4.93 -39.85
CA ASP A 406 -75.39 5.75 -40.91
C ASP A 406 -74.78 5.43 -42.29
N ARG A 407 -73.50 5.03 -42.33
CA ARG A 407 -72.82 4.55 -43.55
C ARG A 407 -73.19 3.11 -43.91
N GLU A 408 -73.44 2.26 -42.92
CA GLU A 408 -73.81 0.84 -43.12
C GLU A 408 -75.29 0.67 -43.54
N LYS A 409 -76.18 1.60 -43.15
CA LYS A 409 -77.57 1.65 -43.65
C LYS A 409 -77.66 2.05 -45.14
N LEU A 410 -76.66 2.75 -45.67
CA LEU A 410 -76.59 3.09 -47.11
C LEU A 410 -76.13 1.90 -47.97
N LEU A 411 -75.33 0.98 -47.41
CA LEU A 411 -74.75 -0.17 -48.13
C LEU A 411 -75.65 -1.42 -48.14
N ARG A 412 -76.69 -1.51 -47.29
CA ARG A 412 -77.64 -2.64 -47.28
C ARG A 412 -78.82 -2.50 -48.25
N LYS A 413 -78.95 -1.40 -48.99
CA LYS A 413 -80.11 -1.15 -49.87
C LYS A 413 -79.96 -1.54 -51.34
N LYS A 414 -78.89 -2.22 -51.77
CA LYS A 414 -78.82 -2.71 -53.16
C LYS A 414 -78.11 -4.04 -53.31
N ARG A 415 -78.81 -5.13 -52.96
CA ARG A 415 -78.72 -6.43 -53.68
C ARG A 415 -79.82 -7.42 -53.26
N HIS A 416 -80.71 -7.73 -54.20
CA HIS A 416 -81.57 -8.93 -54.31
C HIS A 416 -81.53 -9.31 -55.81
N LYS A 417 -81.52 -10.54 -56.32
CA LYS A 417 -81.93 -11.88 -55.84
C LYS A 417 -81.37 -12.96 -56.83
N ARG A 418 -80.89 -14.12 -56.30
CA ARG A 418 -80.79 -15.51 -56.88
C ARG A 418 -79.97 -15.71 -58.19
N SER A 419 -79.18 -16.77 -58.43
CA SER A 419 -79.35 -18.23 -58.19
C SER A 419 -78.06 -19.09 -58.44
N SER A 420 -77.99 -20.29 -57.81
CA SER A 420 -77.31 -21.59 -58.14
C SER A 420 -75.77 -21.76 -58.37
N ARG A 421 -75.25 -22.81 -57.70
CA ARG A 421 -73.91 -23.47 -57.66
C ARG A 421 -73.43 -24.09 -59.03
N PRO A 422 -72.29 -24.84 -59.11
CA PRO A 422 -70.88 -24.63 -58.67
C PRO A 422 -69.81 -24.98 -59.78
N ILE A 423 -68.49 -24.87 -59.46
CA ILE A 423 -67.31 -25.66 -59.96
C ILE A 423 -66.18 -24.94 -60.77
N LYS A 424 -64.96 -25.02 -60.18
CA LYS A 424 -63.56 -25.16 -60.66
C LYS A 424 -62.92 -24.28 -61.77
N ARG A 425 -61.78 -23.70 -61.37
CA ARG A 425 -60.40 -23.63 -61.95
C ARG A 425 -60.15 -23.06 -63.37
N HIS A 426 -59.13 -22.19 -63.38
CA HIS A 426 -57.99 -22.03 -64.33
C HIS A 426 -58.15 -21.21 -65.62
N ILE A 427 -57.13 -20.35 -65.85
CA ILE A 427 -56.49 -19.97 -67.14
C ILE A 427 -57.37 -19.11 -68.09
N VAL A 428 -56.94 -18.13 -68.90
CA VAL A 428 -55.73 -17.31 -69.17
C VAL A 428 -56.21 -16.29 -70.22
N VAL A 429 -55.73 -15.04 -70.11
CA VAL A 429 -55.29 -14.10 -71.19
C VAL A 429 -56.29 -13.60 -72.27
N ASP A 430 -56.22 -12.28 -72.47
CA ASP A 430 -56.49 -11.47 -73.67
C ASP A 430 -57.92 -11.50 -74.26
N THR A 431 -58.49 -10.43 -74.83
CA THR A 431 -57.99 -9.19 -75.40
C THR A 431 -59.22 -8.33 -75.79
N VAL A 432 -58.98 -7.05 -76.09
CA VAL A 432 -59.62 -6.30 -77.21
C VAL A 432 -61.05 -5.75 -76.98
N TYR A 433 -61.07 -4.41 -76.81
CA TYR A 433 -61.61 -3.42 -77.77
C TYR A 433 -63.12 -3.21 -77.91
N GLY A 434 -63.50 -1.93 -77.95
CA GLY A 434 -64.81 -1.39 -78.32
C GLY A 434 -65.26 -0.32 -77.32
N TYR A 435 -65.05 0.99 -77.57
CA TYR A 435 -65.97 1.88 -78.32
C TYR A 435 -67.42 1.77 -77.80
N ASP A 436 -68.18 2.82 -77.48
CA ASP A 436 -68.10 4.26 -77.73
C ASP A 436 -69.18 4.95 -76.87
N GLU A 437 -69.14 6.28 -76.80
CA GLU A 437 -70.24 7.26 -76.68
C GLU A 437 -71.55 6.91 -75.93
N GLU A 438 -72.22 7.77 -75.18
CA GLU A 438 -72.15 9.18 -74.81
C GLU A 438 -73.26 9.31 -73.73
N SER A 439 -73.08 10.17 -72.73
CA SER A 439 -74.23 10.87 -72.14
C SER A 439 -73.71 12.08 -71.38
N MET A 440 -73.61 13.18 -72.14
CA MET A 440 -73.68 14.54 -71.62
C MET A 440 -74.94 14.70 -70.79
N ASP A 441 -74.78 15.27 -69.59
CA ASP A 441 -75.69 16.28 -69.06
C ASP A 441 -74.91 17.21 -68.11
N SER A 442 -74.89 18.47 -68.51
CA SER A 442 -74.94 19.71 -67.72
C SER A 442 -73.93 19.90 -66.58
N GLU A 443 -72.84 20.64 -66.84
CA GLU A 443 -72.73 22.11 -66.78
C GLU A 443 -72.47 22.62 -65.34
N THR A 444 -71.22 22.95 -64.95
CA THR A 444 -70.50 24.25 -65.12
C THR A 444 -71.14 25.43 -64.38
N SER A 445 -70.44 26.34 -63.70
CA SER A 445 -69.00 26.62 -63.63
C SER A 445 -68.71 27.65 -62.52
N SER A 446 -67.54 27.46 -61.91
CA SER A 446 -66.46 28.42 -61.61
C SER A 446 -66.59 29.91 -62.00
N VAL A 447 -66.00 30.72 -61.11
CA VAL A 447 -65.14 31.91 -61.33
C VAL A 447 -65.73 33.18 -62.00
N ALA A 448 -65.52 34.27 -61.26
CA ALA A 448 -65.38 35.69 -61.63
C ALA A 448 -66.60 36.47 -62.21
N SER A 449 -66.96 37.49 -61.43
CA SER A 449 -67.23 38.89 -61.83
C SER A 449 -67.98 39.13 -63.15
N PHE A 450 -69.24 39.56 -63.04
CA PHE A 450 -69.90 40.40 -64.05
C PHE A 450 -70.88 41.36 -63.36
N ARG A 451 -70.92 42.62 -63.81
CA ARG A 451 -72.03 43.19 -64.60
C ARG A 451 -71.90 44.70 -64.78
N MET A 452 -71.98 45.16 -66.02
CA MET A 452 -72.92 46.20 -66.46
C MET A 452 -73.34 45.86 -67.90
N ASP A 453 -74.57 46.23 -68.22
CA ASP A 453 -75.47 45.69 -69.26
C ASP A 453 -75.80 46.79 -70.30
N ARG A 454 -75.93 46.43 -71.59
CA ARG A 454 -77.12 46.68 -72.47
C ARG A 454 -76.84 46.58 -73.99
N THR A 455 -77.83 45.98 -74.66
CA THR A 455 -78.19 45.74 -76.08
C THR A 455 -78.30 47.00 -76.98
N PRO A 456 -78.66 46.94 -78.32
CA PRO A 456 -78.67 45.85 -79.34
C PRO A 456 -78.27 46.26 -80.82
N ALA A 457 -78.08 45.25 -81.68
CA ALA A 457 -78.39 45.17 -83.14
C ALA A 457 -77.54 45.84 -84.26
N THR A 458 -77.49 45.08 -85.38
CA THR A 458 -77.19 45.35 -86.81
C THR A 458 -75.77 45.12 -87.38
N PRO A 459 -75.68 44.65 -88.65
CA PRO A 459 -74.77 43.58 -89.11
C PRO A 459 -73.68 44.10 -90.05
N ASP A 460 -72.59 43.35 -90.25
CA ASP A 460 -71.83 43.30 -91.52
C ASP A 460 -70.87 42.10 -91.51
N GLU A 461 -70.61 41.55 -92.71
CA GLU A 461 -69.82 40.35 -92.97
C GLU A 461 -68.33 40.55 -92.69
N ASP A 462 -67.65 39.60 -92.03
CA ASP A 462 -66.19 39.64 -91.88
C ASP A 462 -65.53 38.29 -92.15
N LEU A 463 -64.56 38.36 -93.07
CA LEU A 463 -63.78 37.29 -93.71
C LEU A 463 -62.75 36.63 -92.78
N ASP A 464 -62.96 36.69 -91.46
CA ASP A 464 -61.95 36.36 -90.43
C ASP A 464 -61.84 34.85 -90.12
N ASP A 465 -62.90 34.07 -90.35
CA ASP A 465 -62.89 32.63 -90.04
C ASP A 465 -61.97 31.80 -90.96
N ASN A 466 -61.67 32.30 -92.17
CA ASN A 466 -60.77 31.61 -93.11
C ASN A 466 -59.28 31.83 -92.79
N LEU A 467 -58.91 32.97 -92.20
CA LEU A 467 -57.51 33.28 -91.87
C LEU A 467 -57.04 32.54 -90.61
N ALA A 468 -57.92 32.38 -89.62
CA ALA A 468 -57.64 31.64 -88.39
C ALA A 468 -57.40 30.14 -88.64
N ALA A 469 -58.11 29.56 -89.61
CA ALA A 469 -57.93 28.16 -90.03
C ALA A 469 -56.59 27.93 -90.73
N GLU A 470 -56.15 28.88 -91.57
CA GLU A 470 -54.88 28.80 -92.29
C GLU A 470 -53.66 28.96 -91.36
N GLU A 471 -53.76 29.79 -90.32
CA GLU A 471 -52.71 29.94 -89.31
C GLU A 471 -52.56 28.69 -88.41
N ALA A 472 -53.67 28.03 -88.06
CA ALA A 472 -53.65 26.78 -87.30
C ALA A 472 -52.99 25.62 -88.08
N GLU A 473 -53.26 25.52 -89.38
CA GLU A 473 -52.65 24.55 -90.30
C GLU A 473 -51.12 24.74 -90.40
N LEU A 474 -50.65 25.99 -90.46
CA LEU A 474 -49.22 26.32 -90.49
C LEU A 474 -48.52 25.96 -89.17
N ARG A 475 -49.15 26.23 -88.02
CA ARG A 475 -48.61 25.83 -86.70
C ARG A 475 -48.52 24.32 -86.55
N PHE A 476 -49.52 23.58 -87.04
CA PHE A 476 -49.48 22.11 -87.01
C PHE A 476 -48.33 21.54 -87.84
N ARG A 477 -48.09 22.10 -89.04
CA ARG A 477 -46.94 21.71 -89.87
C ARG A 477 -45.60 22.04 -89.21
N GLN A 478 -45.50 23.17 -88.51
CA GLN A 478 -44.28 23.55 -87.79
C GLN A 478 -44.00 22.61 -86.61
N LEU A 479 -45.02 22.32 -85.80
CA LEU A 479 -44.91 21.40 -84.67
C LEU A 479 -44.49 19.98 -85.12
N THR A 480 -45.01 19.54 -86.26
CA THR A 480 -44.65 18.23 -86.83
C THR A 480 -43.17 18.18 -87.23
N ARG A 481 -42.61 19.26 -87.80
CA ARG A 481 -41.18 19.34 -88.14
C ARG A 481 -40.30 19.34 -86.89
N GLU A 482 -40.71 20.06 -85.85
CA GLU A 482 -39.97 20.12 -84.59
C GLU A 482 -39.97 18.77 -83.86
N TYR A 483 -41.11 18.06 -83.87
CA TYR A 483 -41.19 16.71 -83.31
C TYR A 483 -40.26 15.73 -84.04
N GLN A 484 -40.20 15.77 -85.37
CA GLN A 484 -39.28 14.95 -86.16
C GLN A 484 -37.80 15.34 -85.96
N ALA A 485 -37.50 16.60 -85.71
CA ALA A 485 -36.15 17.06 -85.37
C ALA A 485 -35.73 16.54 -83.98
N LEU A 486 -36.66 16.55 -83.02
CA LEU A 486 -36.42 16.05 -81.68
C LEU A 486 -36.19 14.54 -81.66
N GLN A 487 -36.97 13.77 -82.43
CA GLN A 487 -36.75 12.32 -82.58
C GLN A 487 -35.38 12.01 -83.18
N ARG A 488 -34.93 12.78 -84.17
CA ARG A 488 -33.58 12.65 -84.74
C ARG A 488 -32.48 13.01 -83.75
N ALA A 489 -32.66 14.06 -82.95
CA ALA A 489 -31.71 14.42 -81.89
C ALA A 489 -31.62 13.34 -80.81
N TYR A 490 -32.75 12.72 -80.45
CA TYR A 490 -32.79 11.63 -79.47
C TYR A 490 -32.09 10.36 -79.97
N ALA A 491 -32.23 10.03 -81.25
CA ALA A 491 -31.52 8.91 -81.89
C ALA A 491 -29.99 9.11 -81.88
N LEU A 492 -29.51 10.31 -82.19
CA LEU A 492 -28.07 10.64 -82.15
C LEU A 492 -27.49 10.60 -80.73
N LEU A 493 -28.28 10.97 -79.72
CA LEU A 493 -27.90 10.88 -78.30
C LEU A 493 -27.78 9.43 -77.81
N GLN A 494 -28.64 8.54 -78.31
CA GLN A 494 -28.57 7.09 -78.05
C GLN A 494 -27.31 6.49 -78.68
N GLU A 495 -26.99 6.86 -79.92
CA GLU A 495 -25.82 6.37 -80.64
C GLU A 495 -24.50 6.83 -79.99
N GLN A 496 -24.45 8.06 -79.46
CA GLN A 496 -23.26 8.57 -78.76
C GLN A 496 -23.04 7.94 -77.37
N LYS A 497 -24.10 7.49 -76.70
CA LYS A 497 -24.01 6.89 -75.35
C LYS A 497 -23.67 5.40 -75.34
N GLY A 498 -23.94 4.65 -76.42
CA GLY A 498 -23.95 3.19 -76.35
C GLY A 498 -22.73 2.43 -76.88
N GLY A 499 -21.81 3.07 -77.64
CA GLY A 499 -20.84 2.30 -78.45
C GLY A 499 -19.36 2.41 -78.07
N MET A 500 -18.86 3.62 -77.79
CA MET A 500 -17.41 3.87 -77.75
C MET A 500 -16.86 4.12 -76.34
N HIS A 501 -17.70 4.58 -75.41
CA HIS A 501 -17.26 4.93 -74.05
C HIS A 501 -17.18 3.71 -73.13
N ASP A 502 -18.01 2.69 -73.36
CA ASP A 502 -18.08 1.48 -72.52
C ASP A 502 -16.88 0.55 -72.71
N ALA A 503 -16.44 0.28 -73.95
CA ALA A 503 -15.32 -0.65 -74.19
C ALA A 503 -13.96 -0.16 -73.65
N GLU A 504 -13.70 1.16 -73.68
CA GLU A 504 -12.44 1.71 -73.15
C GLU A 504 -12.46 1.86 -71.62
N MET A 505 -13.63 2.14 -71.03
CA MET A 505 -13.79 2.08 -69.56
C MET A 505 -13.66 0.65 -69.06
N GLU A 506 -14.31 -0.32 -69.71
CA GLU A 506 -14.28 -1.72 -69.30
C GLU A 506 -12.86 -2.33 -69.40
N ALA A 507 -12.05 -1.90 -70.38
CA ALA A 507 -10.65 -2.29 -70.49
C ALA A 507 -9.75 -1.65 -69.41
N LYS A 508 -10.04 -0.41 -68.99
CA LYS A 508 -9.33 0.27 -67.88
C LYS A 508 -9.72 -0.32 -66.52
N ASP A 509 -10.99 -0.61 -66.33
CA ASP A 509 -11.51 -1.25 -65.13
C ASP A 509 -10.97 -2.69 -65.00
N SER A 510 -10.89 -3.44 -66.11
CA SER A 510 -10.28 -4.77 -66.11
C SER A 510 -8.80 -4.74 -65.72
N LYS A 511 -8.01 -3.79 -66.27
CA LYS A 511 -6.59 -3.61 -65.87
C LYS A 511 -6.44 -3.20 -64.40
N TRP A 512 -7.33 -2.33 -63.90
CA TRP A 512 -7.33 -1.92 -62.51
C TRP A 512 -7.64 -3.07 -61.56
N VAL A 513 -8.59 -3.95 -61.94
CA VAL A 513 -8.92 -5.17 -61.18
C VAL A 513 -7.73 -6.13 -61.17
N GLU A 514 -7.04 -6.35 -62.30
CA GLU A 514 -5.84 -7.20 -62.35
C GLU A 514 -4.70 -6.65 -61.48
N GLU A 515 -4.40 -5.35 -61.54
CA GLU A 515 -3.39 -4.73 -60.68
C GLU A 515 -3.75 -4.80 -59.20
N LYS A 516 -5.03 -4.62 -58.84
CA LYS A 516 -5.53 -4.77 -57.48
C LYS A 516 -5.40 -6.21 -56.98
N GLN A 517 -5.70 -7.20 -57.81
CA GLN A 517 -5.54 -8.61 -57.46
C GLN A 517 -4.07 -8.99 -57.24
N LEU A 518 -3.16 -8.49 -58.08
CA LEU A 518 -1.71 -8.67 -57.91
C LEU A 518 -1.19 -8.02 -56.62
N PHE A 519 -1.68 -6.82 -56.30
CA PHE A 519 -1.32 -6.13 -55.06
C PHE A 519 -1.80 -6.88 -53.82
N LEU A 520 -3.04 -7.38 -53.83
CA LEU A 520 -3.58 -8.19 -52.74
C LEU A 520 -2.78 -9.48 -52.55
N ARG A 521 -2.43 -10.17 -53.65
CA ARG A 521 -1.59 -11.37 -53.60
C ARG A 521 -0.22 -11.07 -52.98
N ARG A 522 0.42 -9.97 -53.36
CA ARG A 522 1.73 -9.58 -52.81
C ARG A 522 1.68 -9.17 -51.34
N ASN A 523 0.61 -8.51 -50.92
CA ASN A 523 0.38 -8.24 -49.50
C ASN A 523 0.13 -9.52 -48.70
N GLN A 524 -0.58 -10.48 -49.26
CA GLN A 524 -0.82 -11.78 -48.64
C GLN A 524 0.50 -12.55 -48.47
N GLU A 525 1.35 -12.59 -49.49
CA GLU A 525 2.70 -13.20 -49.41
C GLU A 525 3.59 -12.49 -48.37
N LEU A 526 3.51 -11.17 -48.25
CA LEU A 526 4.27 -10.42 -47.24
C LEU A 526 3.76 -10.68 -45.82
N LEU A 527 2.44 -10.83 -45.66
CA LEU A 527 1.83 -11.17 -44.38
C LEU A 527 2.21 -12.59 -43.95
N GLU A 528 2.14 -13.56 -44.87
CA GLU A 528 2.58 -14.94 -44.64
C GLU A 528 4.06 -14.99 -44.24
N LYS A 529 4.95 -14.30 -44.96
CA LYS A 529 6.38 -14.21 -44.58
C LYS A 529 6.62 -13.59 -43.21
N LYS A 530 5.82 -12.59 -42.84
CA LYS A 530 5.93 -11.96 -41.53
C LYS A 530 5.46 -12.92 -40.43
N LEU A 531 4.35 -13.62 -40.66
CA LEU A 531 3.85 -14.64 -39.73
C LEU A 531 4.85 -15.78 -39.57
N ASP A 532 5.46 -16.27 -40.64
CA ASP A 532 6.50 -17.31 -40.56
C ASP A 532 7.73 -16.83 -39.78
N SER A 533 8.15 -15.58 -39.98
CA SER A 533 9.26 -15.01 -39.23
C SER A 533 8.94 -14.83 -37.74
N ASP A 534 7.73 -14.39 -37.41
CA ASP A 534 7.28 -14.23 -36.02
C ASP A 534 7.10 -15.60 -35.35
N ASN A 535 6.58 -16.60 -36.07
CA ASN A 535 6.41 -17.96 -35.59
C ASN A 535 7.77 -18.65 -35.34
N GLY A 536 8.76 -18.44 -36.22
CA GLY A 536 10.13 -18.90 -36.00
C GLY A 536 10.78 -18.27 -34.76
N ARG A 537 10.55 -16.96 -34.53
CA ARG A 537 11.03 -16.28 -33.31
C ARG A 537 10.38 -16.86 -32.06
N LEU A 538 9.06 -17.05 -32.08
CA LEU A 538 8.32 -17.61 -30.95
C LEU A 538 8.71 -19.06 -30.66
N GLN A 539 8.97 -19.87 -31.68
CA GLN A 539 9.49 -21.22 -31.50
C GLN A 539 10.87 -21.22 -30.85
N GLN A 540 11.75 -20.29 -31.22
CA GLN A 540 13.06 -20.14 -30.58
C GLN A 540 12.93 -19.73 -29.11
N GLU A 541 12.12 -18.72 -28.80
CA GLU A 541 11.87 -18.28 -27.42
C GLU A 541 11.27 -19.41 -26.55
N LEU A 542 10.35 -20.20 -27.13
CA LEU A 542 9.78 -21.37 -26.46
C LEU A 542 10.83 -22.45 -26.20
N GLN A 543 11.76 -22.67 -27.14
CA GLN A 543 12.84 -23.63 -26.97
C GLN A 543 13.83 -23.17 -25.90
N ASP A 544 14.25 -21.90 -25.94
CA ASP A 544 15.14 -21.32 -24.93
C ASP A 544 14.52 -21.40 -23.52
N SER A 545 13.21 -21.18 -23.40
CA SER A 545 12.49 -21.32 -22.12
C SER A 545 12.42 -22.78 -21.65
N LYS A 546 12.32 -23.76 -22.56
CA LYS A 546 12.36 -25.18 -22.19
C LYS A 546 13.74 -25.59 -21.70
N ASP A 547 14.79 -25.18 -22.40
CA ASP A 547 16.17 -25.48 -22.03
C ASP A 547 16.53 -24.86 -20.65
N GLN A 548 16.04 -23.64 -20.38
CA GLN A 548 16.15 -23.03 -19.05
C GLN A 548 15.41 -23.82 -17.97
N ASN A 549 14.22 -24.34 -18.29
CA ASN A 549 13.42 -25.11 -17.33
C ASN A 549 14.06 -26.46 -17.02
N GLU A 550 14.62 -27.15 -18.03
CA GLU A 550 15.41 -28.37 -17.83
C GLU A 550 16.62 -28.09 -16.93
N LEU A 551 17.33 -26.97 -17.14
CA LEU A 551 18.46 -26.58 -16.29
C LEU A 551 18.04 -26.33 -14.83
N LEU A 552 16.87 -25.73 -14.61
CA LEU A 552 16.31 -25.53 -13.27
C LEU A 552 15.95 -26.86 -12.60
N GLU A 553 15.36 -27.81 -13.34
CA GLU A 553 15.10 -29.16 -12.85
C GLU A 553 16.39 -29.86 -12.42
N PHE A 554 17.46 -29.78 -13.22
CA PHE A 554 18.77 -30.32 -12.84
C PHE A 554 19.30 -29.66 -11.56
N ARG A 555 19.13 -28.34 -11.41
CA ARG A 555 19.59 -27.63 -10.22
C ARG A 555 18.80 -28.02 -8.98
N ILE A 556 17.48 -28.22 -9.10
CA ILE A 556 16.62 -28.69 -8.01
C ILE A 556 17.05 -30.09 -7.58
N LEU A 557 17.21 -31.02 -8.54
CA LEU A 557 17.69 -32.38 -8.26
C LEU A 557 19.07 -32.40 -7.60
N GLU A 558 19.98 -31.51 -8.02
CA GLU A 558 21.30 -31.36 -7.39
C GLU A 558 21.20 -30.85 -5.94
N LEU A 559 20.24 -29.96 -5.65
CA LEU A 559 19.98 -29.44 -4.30
C LEU A 559 19.32 -30.50 -3.41
N GLU A 560 18.37 -31.26 -3.94
CA GLU A 560 17.72 -32.38 -3.24
C GLU A 560 18.70 -33.51 -2.92
N GLU A 561 19.62 -33.83 -3.84
CA GLU A 561 20.67 -34.83 -3.60
C GLU A 561 21.68 -34.34 -2.55
N ARG A 562 22.00 -33.03 -2.52
CA ARG A 562 22.79 -32.43 -1.43
C ARG A 562 22.06 -32.48 -0.08
N GLU A 563 20.75 -32.31 -0.06
CA GLU A 563 19.92 -32.42 1.14
C GLU A 563 19.87 -33.88 1.64
N ARG A 564 19.70 -34.87 0.75
CA ARG A 564 19.76 -36.30 1.12
C ARG A 564 21.11 -36.75 1.67
N ARG A 565 22.22 -36.17 1.18
CA ARG A 565 23.59 -36.52 1.65
C ARG A 565 23.99 -35.81 2.94
N SER A 566 23.19 -34.84 3.39
CA SER A 566 23.40 -34.22 4.71
C SER A 566 22.86 -35.15 5.82
N PRO A 567 23.56 -35.29 6.96
CA PRO A 567 23.04 -36.08 8.08
C PRO A 567 21.69 -35.50 8.54
N PRO A 568 20.63 -36.31 8.70
CA PRO A 568 19.30 -35.80 8.99
C PRO A 568 19.25 -35.20 10.40
N PHE A 569 19.18 -33.87 10.49
CA PHE A 569 18.83 -33.16 11.72
C PHE A 569 17.30 -33.24 11.95
N ASN A 570 16.79 -34.43 12.22
CA ASN A 570 15.38 -34.68 12.54
C ASN A 570 15.06 -34.39 14.02
N LEU A 571 15.22 -33.14 14.46
CA LEU A 571 14.69 -32.69 15.74
C LEU A 571 13.33 -32.03 15.50
N LYS A 572 12.24 -32.80 15.59
CA LYS A 572 10.90 -32.23 15.80
C LYS A 572 10.74 -31.91 17.29
N LEU A 573 10.97 -30.65 17.67
CA LEU A 573 10.70 -30.09 19.00
C LEU A 573 9.40 -29.27 18.97
N HIS A 574 8.56 -29.43 19.98
CA HIS A 574 7.28 -28.73 20.14
C HIS A 574 7.54 -27.29 20.67
N PRO A 575 6.74 -26.27 20.32
CA PRO A 575 6.91 -24.90 20.81
C PRO A 575 7.08 -24.83 22.34
N PHE A 576 8.10 -24.07 22.75
CA PHE A 576 8.51 -23.89 24.15
C PHE A 576 7.37 -23.32 24.99
N SER A 577 6.98 -24.03 26.06
CA SER A 577 6.20 -23.46 27.16
C SER A 577 7.14 -22.71 28.09
N GLU A 578 6.76 -21.50 28.53
CA GLU A 578 7.55 -20.66 29.45
C GLU A 578 8.00 -21.45 30.69
N GLY A 579 9.31 -21.48 30.95
CA GLY A 579 9.91 -22.01 32.17
C GLY A 579 10.63 -23.36 32.09
N VAL A 580 10.70 -24.01 30.91
CA VAL A 580 11.37 -25.32 30.74
C VAL A 580 12.50 -25.21 29.72
N SER A 581 13.74 -25.58 30.10
CA SER A 581 14.89 -25.46 29.18
C SER A 581 14.80 -26.41 27.99
N ALA A 582 15.42 -26.04 26.86
CA ALA A 582 15.36 -26.84 25.63
C ALA A 582 15.93 -28.27 25.83
N LEU A 583 16.95 -28.38 26.68
CA LEU A 583 17.54 -29.66 27.07
C LEU A 583 16.59 -30.50 27.94
N GLN A 584 15.86 -29.87 28.86
CA GLN A 584 14.84 -30.55 29.69
C GLN A 584 13.74 -31.20 28.84
N ILE A 585 13.25 -30.50 27.81
CA ILE A 585 12.24 -31.03 26.88
C ILE A 585 12.79 -32.23 26.10
N TYR A 586 14.05 -32.17 25.67
CA TYR A 586 14.70 -33.26 24.97
C TYR A 586 14.86 -34.50 25.88
N CYS A 587 15.33 -34.31 27.12
CA CYS A 587 15.42 -35.38 28.12
C CYS A 587 14.06 -36.04 28.40
N MET A 588 12.99 -35.26 28.54
CA MET A 588 11.63 -35.78 28.73
C MET A 588 11.15 -36.64 27.55
N LYS A 589 11.54 -36.30 26.32
CA LYS A 589 11.19 -37.04 25.10
C LYS A 589 11.92 -38.37 25.00
N GLU A 590 13.18 -38.41 25.42
CA GLU A 590 13.98 -39.64 25.55
C GLU A 590 13.58 -40.48 26.78
N GLY A 591 12.52 -40.08 27.51
CA GLY A 591 11.97 -40.83 28.64
C GLY A 591 12.61 -40.51 29.99
N VAL A 592 13.54 -39.56 30.05
CA VAL A 592 14.18 -39.09 31.29
C VAL A 592 13.30 -38.02 31.93
N LYS A 593 12.40 -38.45 32.82
CA LYS A 593 11.40 -37.58 33.48
C LYS A 593 11.75 -37.19 34.91
N ASP A 594 12.68 -37.92 35.53
CA ASP A 594 13.02 -37.77 36.97
C ASP A 594 14.14 -36.77 37.22
N VAL A 595 14.67 -36.12 36.18
CA VAL A 595 15.80 -35.19 36.26
C VAL A 595 15.36 -33.79 35.84
N CYS A 596 15.53 -32.82 36.74
CA CYS A 596 15.34 -31.40 36.44
C CYS A 596 16.71 -30.77 36.13
N ILE A 597 16.96 -30.47 34.87
CA ILE A 597 18.20 -29.89 34.33
C ILE A 597 18.56 -28.56 35.02
N PRO A 598 17.64 -27.58 35.21
CA PRO A 598 17.95 -26.37 35.96
C PRO A 598 18.39 -26.63 37.41
N ASP A 599 17.80 -27.63 38.08
CA ASP A 599 18.16 -27.97 39.45
C ASP A 599 19.47 -28.75 39.51
N LEU A 600 19.75 -29.58 38.50
CA LEU A 600 21.02 -30.30 38.37
C LEU A 600 22.19 -29.34 38.14
N ILE A 601 22.00 -28.31 37.31
CA ILE A 601 23.00 -27.25 37.12
C ILE A 601 23.27 -26.52 38.43
N LYS A 602 22.22 -26.12 39.17
CA LYS A 602 22.36 -25.50 40.50
C LYS A 602 23.09 -26.41 41.50
N LEU A 603 22.78 -27.71 41.50
CA LEU A 603 23.43 -28.69 42.36
C LEU A 603 24.91 -28.86 42.02
N LEU A 604 25.26 -28.87 40.72
CA LEU A 604 26.65 -28.92 40.27
C LEU A 604 27.42 -27.64 40.60
N ASP A 605 26.78 -26.48 40.54
CA ASP A 605 27.38 -25.21 40.95
C ASP A 605 27.67 -25.20 42.46
N ILE A 606 26.69 -25.59 43.29
CA ILE A 606 26.85 -25.71 44.75
C ILE A 606 27.94 -26.73 45.11
N LEU A 607 28.00 -27.86 44.40
CA LEU A 607 29.04 -28.85 44.60
C LEU A 607 30.41 -28.33 44.15
N GLY A 608 30.48 -27.59 43.05
CA GLY A 608 31.70 -26.98 42.54
C GLY A 608 32.31 -25.95 43.49
N ASP A 609 31.48 -25.27 44.28
CA ASP A 609 31.91 -24.31 45.30
C ASP A 609 32.41 -24.97 46.61
N ASN A 610 32.33 -26.29 46.72
CA ASN A 610 32.71 -27.01 47.93
C ASN A 610 34.23 -27.25 48.01
N GLY A 611 34.92 -26.50 48.88
CA GLY A 611 36.38 -26.51 49.00
C GLY A 611 37.03 -27.81 49.51
N ASN A 612 36.24 -28.81 49.92
CA ASN A 612 36.71 -30.10 50.45
C ASN A 612 36.81 -31.23 49.41
N LEU A 613 36.61 -30.94 48.12
CA LEU A 613 36.66 -31.93 47.06
C LEU A 613 38.09 -32.28 46.65
N ARG A 614 38.33 -33.55 46.31
CA ARG A 614 39.59 -33.99 45.69
C ARG A 614 39.69 -33.45 44.26
N ASN A 615 40.91 -33.30 43.74
CA ASN A 615 41.14 -32.78 42.37
C ASN A 615 40.36 -33.57 41.29
N GLU A 616 40.24 -34.88 41.44
CA GLU A 616 39.47 -35.74 40.51
C GLU A 616 37.97 -35.43 40.53
N GLU A 617 37.42 -35.12 41.71
CA GLU A 617 36.01 -34.78 41.90
C GLU A 617 35.71 -33.37 41.37
N GLN A 618 36.63 -32.43 41.57
CA GLN A 618 36.54 -31.08 40.99
C GLN A 618 36.55 -31.13 39.46
N VAL A 619 37.44 -31.93 38.86
CA VAL A 619 37.49 -32.11 37.41
C VAL A 619 36.20 -32.74 36.88
N ALA A 620 35.65 -33.74 37.58
CA ALA A 620 34.40 -34.38 37.19
C ALA A 620 33.21 -33.41 37.22
N ILE A 621 33.10 -32.56 38.26
CA ILE A 621 32.05 -31.54 38.37
C ILE A 621 32.18 -30.50 37.26
N ILE A 622 33.40 -29.98 37.01
CA ILE A 622 33.65 -29.01 35.93
C ILE A 622 33.30 -29.60 34.57
N GLN A 623 33.67 -30.86 34.31
CA GLN A 623 33.34 -31.54 33.07
C GLN A 623 31.81 -31.73 32.92
N ALA A 624 31.12 -32.14 33.98
CA ALA A 624 29.67 -32.30 33.96
C ALA A 624 28.94 -30.97 33.70
N SER A 625 29.32 -29.89 34.40
CA SER A 625 28.76 -28.54 34.18
C SER A 625 29.02 -28.03 32.77
N THR A 626 30.22 -28.29 32.22
CA THR A 626 30.58 -27.88 30.86
C THR A 626 29.76 -28.63 29.82
N VAL A 627 29.61 -29.95 29.96
CA VAL A 627 28.83 -30.78 29.03
C VAL A 627 27.35 -30.39 29.06
N LEU A 628 26.77 -30.19 30.24
CA LEU A 628 25.37 -29.75 30.38
C LEU A 628 25.15 -28.36 29.76
N SER A 629 26.05 -27.41 30.01
CA SER A 629 25.98 -26.06 29.45
C SER A 629 26.11 -26.05 27.92
N LEU A 630 26.99 -26.89 27.36
CA LEU A 630 27.15 -27.02 25.90
C LEU A 630 25.93 -27.67 25.27
N ALA A 631 25.38 -28.71 25.90
CA ALA A 631 24.16 -29.37 25.43
C ALA A 631 22.96 -28.41 25.42
N GLU A 632 22.82 -27.56 26.44
CA GLU A 632 21.75 -26.56 26.50
C GLU A 632 21.87 -25.51 25.38
N LYS A 633 23.08 -24.97 25.14
CA LYS A 633 23.33 -24.03 24.04
C LYS A 633 23.06 -24.63 22.66
N VAL A 634 23.43 -25.89 22.43
CA VAL A 634 23.18 -26.57 21.15
C VAL A 634 21.69 -26.78 20.93
N CYS A 635 20.95 -27.18 21.98
CA CYS A 635 19.50 -27.32 21.93
C CYS A 635 18.80 -25.98 21.65
N ASP A 636 19.23 -24.88 22.26
CA ASP A 636 18.67 -23.55 21.99
C ASP A 636 18.90 -23.09 20.54
N CYS A 637 20.11 -23.29 20.01
CA CYS A 637 20.41 -23.00 18.60
C CYS A 637 19.53 -23.84 17.66
N SER A 638 19.34 -25.13 17.95
CA SER A 638 18.45 -26.00 17.17
C SER A 638 16.98 -25.58 17.28
N GLY A 639 16.54 -25.09 18.45
CA GLY A 639 15.19 -24.55 18.66
C GLY A 639 14.90 -23.30 17.84
N ILE A 640 15.87 -22.39 17.74
CA ILE A 640 15.77 -21.20 16.86
C ILE A 640 15.67 -21.62 15.40
N GLN A 641 16.47 -22.61 14.99
CA GLN A 641 16.48 -23.11 13.61
C GLN A 641 15.14 -23.80 13.25
N ILE A 642 14.54 -24.54 14.18
CA ILE A 642 13.21 -25.15 14.01
C ILE A 642 12.11 -24.07 13.92
N ASN A 643 12.21 -23.00 14.72
CA ASN A 643 11.24 -21.91 14.68
C ASN A 643 11.29 -21.15 13.34
N ILE A 644 12.50 -20.91 12.82
CA ILE A 644 12.70 -20.35 11.48
C ILE A 644 12.16 -21.30 10.41
N TYR A 645 12.41 -22.60 10.52
CA TYR A 645 11.87 -23.61 9.59
C TYR A 645 10.34 -23.68 9.62
N ALA A 646 9.72 -23.59 10.81
CA ALA A 646 8.27 -23.58 10.98
C ALA A 646 7.62 -22.30 10.41
N MET A 647 8.26 -21.14 10.61
CA MET A 647 7.86 -19.87 9.99
C MET A 647 7.97 -19.96 8.46
N PHE A 648 9.06 -20.53 7.95
CA PHE A 648 9.26 -20.75 6.52
C PHE A 648 8.22 -21.71 5.92
N CYS A 649 7.86 -22.79 6.61
CA CYS A 649 6.81 -23.71 6.18
C CYS A 649 5.43 -23.05 6.15
N LYS A 650 5.09 -22.21 7.14
CA LYS A 650 3.85 -21.42 7.12
C LYS A 650 3.82 -20.45 5.95
N GLN A 651 4.93 -19.74 5.73
CA GLN A 651 5.03 -18.79 4.62
C GLN A 651 4.96 -19.48 3.25
N LYS A 652 5.56 -20.67 3.14
CA LYS A 652 5.45 -21.55 1.96
C LYS A 652 3.99 -21.97 1.71
N GLY A 653 3.26 -22.42 2.75
CA GLY A 653 1.85 -22.80 2.62
C GLY A 653 0.96 -21.65 2.13
N TYR A 654 1.15 -20.44 2.66
CA TYR A 654 0.41 -19.26 2.18
C TYR A 654 0.71 -18.94 0.71
N LEU A 655 1.96 -19.10 0.28
CA LEU A 655 2.34 -18.86 -1.10
C LEU A 655 1.77 -19.94 -2.04
N GLU A 656 1.68 -21.18 -1.61
CA GLU A 656 1.05 -22.29 -2.35
C GLU A 656 -0.46 -22.07 -2.51
N GLU A 657 -1.17 -21.72 -1.43
CA GLU A 657 -2.61 -21.40 -1.46
C GLU A 657 -2.92 -20.21 -2.39
N GLU A 658 -2.10 -19.16 -2.34
CA GLU A 658 -2.24 -17.99 -3.18
C GLU A 658 -1.93 -18.32 -4.67
N LEU A 659 -0.98 -19.22 -4.93
CA LEU A 659 -0.66 -19.68 -6.29
C LEU A 659 -1.81 -20.51 -6.88
N ASP A 660 -2.41 -21.40 -6.09
CA ASP A 660 -3.59 -22.17 -6.47
C ASP A 660 -4.80 -21.28 -6.76
N TYR A 661 -5.02 -20.24 -5.94
CA TYR A 661 -6.07 -19.25 -6.19
C TYR A 661 -5.85 -18.53 -7.53
N ARG A 662 -4.62 -18.07 -7.82
CA ARG A 662 -4.29 -17.42 -9.10
C ARG A 662 -4.49 -18.35 -10.29
N LYS A 663 -4.11 -19.63 -10.15
CA LYS A 663 -4.29 -20.64 -11.19
C LYS A 663 -5.77 -20.88 -11.46
N GLN A 664 -6.58 -21.01 -10.42
CA GLN A 664 -8.03 -21.17 -10.56
C GLN A 664 -8.70 -19.94 -11.22
N ALA A 665 -8.29 -18.72 -10.85
CA ALA A 665 -8.77 -17.50 -11.48
C ALA A 665 -8.39 -17.42 -12.97
N LEU A 666 -7.18 -17.85 -13.31
CA LEU A 666 -6.69 -17.92 -14.69
C LEU A 666 -7.50 -18.96 -15.50
N ASP A 667 -7.71 -20.15 -14.95
CA ASP A 667 -8.52 -21.20 -15.59
C ASP A 667 -9.96 -20.75 -15.83
N GLN A 668 -10.56 -20.03 -14.87
CA GLN A 668 -11.88 -19.42 -15.04
C GLN A 668 -11.90 -18.36 -16.14
N ALA A 669 -10.86 -17.53 -16.24
CA ALA A 669 -10.73 -16.54 -17.30
C ALA A 669 -10.58 -17.21 -18.68
N TYR A 670 -9.79 -18.28 -18.78
CA TYR A 670 -9.65 -19.06 -20.02
C TYR A 670 -10.97 -19.70 -20.45
N MET A 671 -11.72 -20.31 -19.52
CA MET A 671 -13.05 -20.84 -19.80
C MET A 671 -14.00 -19.73 -20.29
N LYS A 672 -13.92 -18.53 -19.71
CA LYS A 672 -14.72 -17.37 -20.13
C LYS A 672 -14.38 -16.92 -21.55
N ILE A 673 -13.09 -16.88 -21.89
CA ILE A 673 -12.63 -16.54 -23.24
C ILE A 673 -13.16 -17.57 -24.23
N GLN A 674 -13.05 -18.87 -23.93
CA GLN A 674 -13.58 -19.92 -24.79
C GLN A 674 -15.11 -19.86 -24.97
N GLU A 675 -15.87 -19.56 -23.92
CA GLU A 675 -17.32 -19.33 -24.03
C GLU A 675 -17.64 -18.15 -24.96
N LEU A 676 -16.88 -17.06 -24.86
CA LEU A 676 -17.05 -15.87 -25.70
C LEU A 676 -16.66 -16.15 -27.14
N GLU A 677 -15.56 -16.85 -27.36
CA GLU A 677 -15.11 -17.30 -28.67
C GLU A 677 -16.14 -18.22 -29.32
N ALA A 678 -16.68 -19.20 -28.60
CA ALA A 678 -17.73 -20.08 -29.10
C ALA A 678 -19.03 -19.31 -29.41
N THR A 679 -19.39 -18.33 -28.60
CA THR A 679 -20.56 -17.46 -28.84
C THR A 679 -20.37 -16.60 -30.09
N LEU A 680 -19.18 -16.03 -30.28
CA LEU A 680 -18.80 -15.30 -31.49
C LEU A 680 -18.81 -16.21 -32.73
N TYR A 681 -18.27 -17.43 -32.61
CA TYR A 681 -18.24 -18.40 -33.70
C TYR A 681 -19.67 -18.81 -34.13
N ASN A 682 -20.56 -19.04 -33.16
CA ASN A 682 -21.97 -19.34 -33.42
C ASN A 682 -22.71 -18.16 -34.04
N ALA A 683 -22.45 -16.93 -33.57
CA ALA A 683 -23.03 -15.71 -34.17
C ALA A 683 -22.56 -15.52 -35.62
N LEU A 684 -21.27 -15.78 -35.89
CA LEU A 684 -20.69 -15.72 -37.23
C LEU A 684 -21.21 -16.84 -38.16
N GLN A 685 -21.61 -18.01 -37.63
CA GLN A 685 -22.20 -19.10 -38.43
C GLN A 685 -23.66 -18.87 -38.82
N GLN A 686 -24.42 -18.05 -38.07
CA GLN A 686 -25.84 -17.81 -38.36
C GLN A 686 -26.06 -16.87 -39.55
N ASP A 687 -25.05 -16.09 -39.97
CA ASP A 687 -25.15 -15.17 -41.09
C ASP A 687 -24.33 -15.65 -42.31
N LYS A 688 -25.01 -16.22 -43.32
CA LYS A 688 -24.37 -16.73 -44.55
C LYS A 688 -23.87 -15.62 -45.51
N VAL A 689 -23.90 -14.34 -45.14
CA VAL A 689 -23.65 -13.25 -46.08
C VAL A 689 -22.80 -12.10 -45.49
N ILE A 690 -21.64 -12.42 -44.91
CA ILE A 690 -20.59 -11.40 -44.74
C ILE A 690 -19.36 -11.88 -45.52
N LYS A 691 -19.23 -11.38 -46.76
CA LYS A 691 -17.98 -11.49 -47.51
C LYS A 691 -16.94 -10.61 -46.82
N TYR A 692 -15.75 -11.19 -46.61
CA TYR A 692 -14.63 -10.53 -45.96
C TYR A 692 -14.27 -9.22 -46.70
N GLY A 693 -14.49 -8.06 -46.08
CA GLY A 693 -14.11 -6.74 -46.61
C GLY A 693 -15.23 -5.72 -46.78
N ASP A 694 -16.51 -6.09 -46.66
CA ASP A 694 -17.62 -5.14 -46.74
C ASP A 694 -17.98 -4.55 -45.36
N THR A 695 -18.26 -3.24 -45.30
CA THR A 695 -18.73 -2.57 -44.09
C THR A 695 -20.12 -3.09 -43.72
N LEU A 696 -20.28 -3.52 -42.47
CA LEU A 696 -21.58 -3.91 -41.89
C LEU A 696 -22.64 -2.86 -42.21
N SER A 697 -23.83 -3.30 -42.63
CA SER A 697 -24.97 -2.41 -42.78
C SER A 697 -25.33 -1.80 -41.41
N ASP A 698 -25.91 -0.60 -41.39
CA ASP A 698 -26.22 0.08 -40.13
C ASP A 698 -27.22 -0.74 -39.27
N MET A 699 -28.11 -1.50 -39.90
CA MET A 699 -28.97 -2.48 -39.23
C MET A 699 -28.18 -3.59 -38.53
N GLN A 700 -27.17 -4.18 -39.19
CA GLN A 700 -26.33 -5.22 -38.58
C GLN A 700 -25.42 -4.66 -37.48
N LYS A 701 -24.99 -3.39 -37.58
CA LYS A 701 -24.25 -2.72 -36.50
C LYS A 701 -25.14 -2.51 -35.27
N ASP A 702 -26.38 -2.06 -35.46
CA ASP A 702 -27.33 -1.85 -34.37
C ASP A 702 -27.73 -3.17 -33.69
N GLU A 703 -27.93 -4.24 -34.46
CA GLU A 703 -28.20 -5.58 -33.93
C GLU A 703 -27.01 -6.13 -33.13
N LEU A 704 -25.79 -5.99 -33.66
CA LEU A 704 -24.56 -6.38 -32.97
C LEU A 704 -24.35 -5.55 -31.69
N GLN A 705 -24.59 -4.24 -31.75
CA GLN A 705 -24.49 -3.35 -30.60
C GLN A 705 -25.49 -3.74 -29.51
N THR A 706 -26.72 -4.05 -29.88
CA THR A 706 -27.77 -4.53 -28.96
C THR A 706 -27.41 -5.88 -28.34
N ALA A 707 -26.84 -6.81 -29.12
CA ALA A 707 -26.39 -8.11 -28.61
C ALA A 707 -25.20 -7.97 -27.64
N VAL A 708 -24.23 -7.12 -27.97
CA VAL A 708 -23.08 -6.81 -27.10
C VAL A 708 -23.54 -6.13 -25.80
N GLU A 709 -24.53 -5.23 -25.86
CA GLU A 709 -25.09 -4.60 -24.67
C GLU A 709 -25.87 -5.59 -23.80
N LYS A 710 -26.62 -6.52 -24.39
CA LYS A 710 -27.27 -7.61 -23.65
C LYS A 710 -26.25 -8.50 -22.94
N LEU A 711 -25.16 -8.87 -23.62
CA LEU A 711 -24.08 -9.67 -23.05
C LEU A 711 -23.37 -8.91 -21.93
N ARG A 712 -23.07 -7.62 -22.11
CA ARG A 712 -22.49 -6.75 -21.07
C ARG A 712 -23.38 -6.69 -19.83
N ARG A 713 -24.70 -6.48 -20.01
CA ARG A 713 -25.66 -6.47 -18.89
C ARG A 713 -25.70 -7.82 -18.18
N GLN A 714 -25.67 -8.94 -18.91
CA GLN A 714 -25.65 -10.28 -18.32
C GLN A 714 -24.35 -10.55 -17.54
N MET A 715 -23.19 -10.17 -18.10
CA MET A 715 -21.90 -10.31 -17.41
C MET A 715 -21.84 -9.46 -16.15
N LEU A 716 -22.35 -8.23 -16.19
CA LEU A 716 -22.38 -7.34 -15.03
C LEU A 716 -23.28 -7.88 -13.92
N ARG A 717 -24.43 -8.50 -14.27
CA ARG A 717 -25.30 -9.19 -13.30
C ARG A 717 -24.61 -10.38 -12.67
N LYS A 718 -23.99 -11.26 -13.47
CA LYS A 718 -23.23 -12.41 -12.94
C LYS A 718 -22.04 -12.01 -12.07
N SER A 719 -21.33 -10.94 -12.44
CA SER A 719 -20.23 -10.40 -11.62
C SER A 719 -20.75 -9.93 -10.25
N ARG A 720 -21.86 -9.18 -10.24
CA ARG A 720 -22.49 -8.72 -8.98
C ARG A 720 -23.00 -9.87 -8.12
N GLU A 721 -23.56 -10.91 -8.73
CA GLU A 721 -23.99 -12.12 -8.01
C GLU A 721 -22.80 -12.82 -7.34
N TYR A 722 -21.67 -12.92 -8.05
CA TYR A 722 -20.43 -13.50 -7.50
C TYR A 722 -19.84 -12.64 -6.38
N ASP A 723 -19.78 -11.31 -6.57
CA ASP A 723 -19.30 -10.39 -5.53
C ASP A 723 -20.17 -10.46 -4.26
N CYS A 724 -21.48 -10.62 -4.42
CA CYS A 724 -22.41 -10.85 -3.31
C CYS A 724 -22.16 -12.18 -2.59
N GLN A 725 -21.84 -13.26 -3.32
CA GLN A 725 -21.50 -14.56 -2.72
C GLN A 725 -20.20 -14.46 -1.91
N VAL A 726 -19.15 -13.88 -2.48
CA VAL A 726 -17.87 -13.69 -1.78
C VAL A 726 -18.05 -12.81 -0.54
N LEU A 727 -18.88 -11.76 -0.63
CA LEU A 727 -19.19 -10.91 0.53
C LEU A 727 -19.94 -11.68 1.62
N GLN A 728 -20.87 -12.56 1.23
CA GLN A 728 -21.62 -13.40 2.15
C GLN A 728 -20.72 -14.41 2.88
N GLU A 729 -19.84 -15.11 2.16
CA GLU A 729 -18.85 -16.03 2.74
C GLU A 729 -17.91 -15.31 3.71
N ARG A 730 -17.43 -14.11 3.32
CA ARG A 730 -16.57 -13.29 4.19
C ARG A 730 -17.30 -12.81 5.44
N MET A 731 -18.58 -12.43 5.33
CA MET A 731 -19.39 -12.07 6.50
C MET A 731 -19.57 -13.26 7.44
N GLU A 732 -19.74 -14.47 6.90
CA GLU A 732 -19.91 -15.69 7.70
C GLU A 732 -18.64 -16.06 8.47
N LEU A 733 -17.48 -16.00 7.80
CA LEU A 733 -16.17 -16.16 8.45
C LEU A 733 -15.94 -15.09 9.53
N LEU A 734 -16.31 -13.85 9.25
CA LEU A 734 -16.22 -12.76 10.21
C LEU A 734 -17.13 -13.00 11.41
N HIS A 735 -18.32 -13.55 11.21
CA HIS A 735 -19.24 -13.91 12.29
C HIS A 735 -18.66 -15.02 13.19
N GLN A 736 -18.06 -16.05 12.58
CA GLN A 736 -17.38 -17.12 13.30
C GLN A 736 -16.19 -16.60 14.11
N ALA A 737 -15.40 -15.68 13.54
CA ALA A 737 -14.28 -15.05 14.24
C ALA A 737 -14.75 -14.22 15.44
N HIS A 738 -15.81 -13.42 15.28
CA HIS A 738 -16.40 -12.66 16.39
C HIS A 738 -16.97 -13.56 17.50
N GLN A 739 -17.53 -14.72 17.13
CA GLN A 739 -17.96 -15.70 18.12
C GLN A 739 -16.77 -16.28 18.89
N ARG A 740 -15.69 -16.64 18.18
CA ARG A 740 -14.45 -17.14 18.79
C ARG A 740 -13.83 -16.13 19.76
N ILE A 741 -13.84 -14.84 19.41
CA ILE A 741 -13.33 -13.76 20.26
C ILE A 741 -14.14 -13.68 21.55
N ARG A 742 -15.48 -13.67 21.46
CA ARG A 742 -16.35 -13.68 22.66
C ARG A 742 -16.07 -14.89 23.56
N ASP A 743 -15.96 -16.09 23.00
CA ASP A 743 -15.66 -17.29 23.79
C ASP A 743 -14.29 -17.21 24.50
N LEU A 744 -13.32 -16.52 23.89
CA LEU A 744 -11.99 -16.28 24.48
C LEU A 744 -12.03 -15.18 25.54
N GLU A 745 -12.82 -14.13 25.35
CA GLU A 745 -13.06 -13.08 26.34
C GLU A 745 -13.70 -13.68 27.60
N ASP A 746 -14.72 -14.54 27.45
CA ASP A 746 -15.36 -15.25 28.56
C ASP A 746 -14.37 -16.12 29.34
N LYS A 747 -13.49 -16.85 28.63
CA LYS A 747 -12.43 -17.66 29.26
C LYS A 747 -11.43 -16.79 30.01
N THR A 748 -11.04 -15.65 29.44
CA THR A 748 -10.13 -14.70 30.06
C THR A 748 -10.73 -14.12 31.34
N ASP A 749 -12.03 -13.83 31.34
CA ASP A 749 -12.72 -13.33 32.52
C ASP A 749 -12.85 -14.39 33.61
N ILE A 750 -13.06 -15.66 33.26
CA ILE A 750 -13.00 -16.77 34.22
C ILE A 750 -11.60 -16.86 34.84
N GLN A 751 -10.54 -16.81 34.02
CA GLN A 751 -9.16 -16.83 34.51
C GLN A 751 -8.85 -15.64 35.43
N ARG A 752 -9.31 -14.43 35.08
CA ARG A 752 -9.14 -13.24 35.94
C ARG A 752 -9.81 -13.42 37.30
N ARG A 753 -11.00 -14.01 37.36
CA ARG A 753 -11.66 -14.34 38.63
C ARG A 753 -10.86 -15.37 39.44
N GLN A 754 -10.32 -16.40 38.79
CA GLN A 754 -9.49 -17.41 39.46
C GLN A 754 -8.18 -16.82 40.02
N ILE A 755 -7.52 -15.93 39.28
CA ILE A 755 -6.32 -15.23 39.74
C ILE A 755 -6.66 -14.39 40.98
N LYS A 756 -7.74 -13.62 40.93
CA LYS A 756 -8.17 -12.82 42.08
C LYS A 756 -8.47 -13.68 43.32
N ASP A 757 -9.11 -14.83 43.13
CA ASP A 757 -9.40 -15.78 44.21
C ASP A 757 -8.12 -16.39 44.81
N LEU A 758 -7.09 -16.62 43.98
CA LEU A 758 -5.77 -17.05 44.43
C LEU A 758 -5.01 -15.93 45.16
N GLU A 759 -5.07 -14.70 44.66
CA GLU A 759 -4.48 -13.52 45.31
C GLU A 759 -5.09 -13.29 46.70
N GLU A 760 -6.43 -13.39 46.83
CA GLU A 760 -7.11 -13.28 48.12
C GLU A 760 -6.70 -14.40 49.09
N LYS A 761 -6.57 -15.65 48.62
CA LYS A 761 -6.05 -16.77 49.42
C LYS A 761 -4.58 -16.56 49.83
N PHE A 762 -3.76 -16.03 48.94
CA PHE A 762 -2.36 -15.73 49.22
C PHE A 762 -2.23 -14.61 50.27
N LEU A 763 -3.00 -13.54 50.13
CA LEU A 763 -3.06 -12.45 51.12
C LEU A 763 -3.53 -12.96 52.48
N PHE A 764 -4.53 -13.85 52.51
CA PHE A 764 -5.00 -14.48 53.74
C PHE A 764 -3.90 -15.32 54.41
N LEU A 765 -3.19 -16.17 53.64
CA LEU A 765 -2.06 -16.95 54.15
C LEU A 765 -0.92 -16.05 54.64
N PHE A 766 -0.57 -15.02 53.88
CA PHE A 766 0.46 -14.06 54.24
C PHE A 766 0.14 -13.33 55.54
N LEU A 767 -1.10 -12.87 55.72
CA LEU A 767 -1.59 -12.28 56.97
C LEU A 767 -1.55 -13.29 58.12
N PHE A 768 -2.01 -14.52 57.89
CA PHE A 768 -2.00 -15.59 58.89
C PHE A 768 -0.59 -15.91 59.39
N PHE A 769 0.38 -16.09 58.47
CA PHE A 769 1.76 -16.36 58.84
C PHE A 769 2.46 -15.15 59.47
N SER A 770 2.15 -13.93 59.02
CA SER A 770 2.68 -12.70 59.64
C SER A 770 2.18 -12.55 61.08
N LEU A 771 0.89 -12.82 61.34
CA LEU A 771 0.32 -12.84 62.69
C LEU A 771 0.91 -13.96 63.54
N ALA A 772 1.09 -15.16 62.98
CA ALA A 772 1.73 -16.28 63.68
C ALA A 772 3.17 -15.96 64.08
N PHE A 773 3.93 -15.26 63.22
CA PHE A 773 5.31 -14.84 63.49
C PHE A 773 5.39 -13.77 64.59
N ILE A 774 4.43 -12.84 64.63
CA ILE A 774 4.34 -11.81 65.69
C ILE A 774 3.92 -12.41 67.04
N LEU A 775 3.10 -13.47 67.02
CA LEU A 775 2.57 -14.12 68.23
C LEU A 775 3.43 -15.30 68.72
N TRP A 776 4.55 -15.60 68.07
CA TRP A 776 5.48 -16.65 68.50
C TRP A 776 6.44 -16.07 69.57
N PRO A 777 6.36 -16.53 70.84
CA PRO A 777 7.11 -15.97 71.96
C PRO A 777 8.62 -16.26 71.91
#